data_AF-A0A1Y3T759-F1
#
_entry.id   AF-A0A1Y3T759-F1
#
_cell.length_a   1.000
_cell.length_b   1.000
_cell.length_c   1.000
_cell.angle_alpha   90.00
_cell.angle_beta   90.00
_cell.angle_gamma   90.00
#
_symmetry.space_group_name_H-M   'P 1'
#
loop_
_entity.id
_entity.type
_entity.pdbx_description
1 polymer ?
#
loop_
_entity_poly.entity_id
_entity_poly.type
_entity_poly.pdbx_seq_one_letter_code
_entity_poly.pdbx_strand_id
1 'polypeptide(L)'
;MPRDVQYGDAFTALYSLRQSLKTDRMDEALQKLEECRARACELIPAVDEEYAAQTRELTSTTAQITGLLEGIRDFLAGTPLTTDYAAFQSALGEVRAKWEKVTEDAQAAVEKLLASVKGAETVCQVFSKDPVNLSTGNFIYDRTDLEVPGREPFGFRRFYNAINGRKGAMGKDWNHNYEVCVRLDGGEAVLLKEDGKEERFFQKDGKYLPLFASEGTFTETGDGYEYLTRGQRQYRFDRDGRCLEIRELSGSRIRFSYEEGEGGRLKRVEKDTGEWFAFACHEDGLLASVEDHTGRRVSYTYRDGLLREARLPDGGVFRYCYTPGGKLESVENPLGTVTVENRFDEEGRTLQQEFPDGTRMTYAYDDRKKSVELTERNGSKVTYLHDDRYRDVKHIYSNGEERFAYNQNNQRTLYVDRLGNRTQYAYDPAGNLTRVIDALGNRTEIRYGEKNRPAEVRVNGKEKLKGTYDGEGRLLSMKDALGNQTEITYNSAGWPERIVQPDGSEVGLAYDSRGNITGLRDASGSLTRYTYDSLNRVTESVDGNGNRTRYAYDVMGNVTEIENAEGNRRYYEYNLSGKVTKVTDFDGHSIRREYNALNRPGRVTDKEGRETLLTYDSMWNLARVTTPDGARTTYIYNEHNLLTRIKDADGGVVRYTYDANGNRTGEEDENGAKTTFAYDALGRVTEVKGEEGLHYTYAYDGEGNLIQAEDALGNMVRMEYDENGNLTRETGPLGESRSYTYTPLGEVESVTDEAGRTTRYVYLPGGQL
;
A
#
# COMPACT_ATOMS: atom_id res chain seq x y z
N MET A 1 26.11 -69.30 -41.43
CA MET A 1 26.21 -67.93 -41.98
C MET A 1 24.81 -67.50 -42.42
N PRO A 2 24.29 -66.34 -42.00
CA PRO A 2 24.02 -66.00 -40.60
C PRO A 2 22.57 -65.46 -40.41
N ARG A 3 21.86 -65.95 -39.38
CA ARG A 3 20.61 -65.35 -38.86
C ARG A 3 20.68 -65.00 -37.36
N ASP A 4 21.87 -65.03 -36.77
CA ASP A 4 22.06 -64.87 -35.31
C ASP A 4 22.61 -63.51 -34.88
N VAL A 5 22.55 -62.46 -35.72
CA VAL A 5 23.13 -61.15 -35.40
C VAL A 5 22.08 -60.08 -35.03
N GLN A 6 20.77 -60.29 -35.26
CA GLN A 6 19.75 -59.25 -35.02
C GLN A 6 19.08 -59.24 -33.64
N TYR A 7 19.26 -60.27 -32.81
CA TYR A 7 18.70 -60.28 -31.45
C TYR A 7 19.67 -59.81 -30.36
N GLY A 8 20.99 -59.85 -30.61
CA GLY A 8 22.00 -59.38 -29.65
C GLY A 8 21.94 -57.86 -29.43
N ASP A 9 21.94 -57.08 -30.52
CA ASP A 9 22.00 -55.61 -30.43
C ASP A 9 20.70 -54.97 -29.89
N ALA A 10 19.54 -55.53 -30.21
CA ALA A 10 18.26 -55.08 -29.65
C ALA A 10 18.15 -55.43 -28.16
N PHE A 11 18.66 -56.60 -27.73
CA PHE A 11 18.69 -56.99 -26.33
C PHE A 11 19.68 -56.15 -25.53
N THR A 12 20.85 -55.83 -26.09
CA THR A 12 21.83 -54.93 -25.46
C THR A 12 21.34 -53.48 -25.42
N ALA A 13 20.64 -53.01 -26.45
CA ALA A 13 20.01 -51.69 -26.45
C ALA A 13 18.85 -51.59 -25.46
N LEU A 14 17.98 -52.61 -25.37
CA LEU A 14 16.86 -52.63 -24.40
C LEU A 14 17.33 -52.89 -22.97
N TYR A 15 18.42 -53.64 -22.79
CA TYR A 15 19.10 -53.83 -21.51
C TYR A 15 19.83 -52.56 -21.09
N SER A 16 20.48 -51.85 -22.01
CA SER A 16 21.06 -50.52 -21.80
C SER A 16 19.99 -49.47 -21.51
N LEU A 17 18.81 -49.55 -22.14
CA LEU A 17 17.65 -48.69 -21.88
C LEU A 17 17.05 -49.00 -20.48
N ARG A 18 16.95 -50.29 -20.11
CA ARG A 18 16.55 -50.75 -18.77
C ARG A 18 17.56 -50.35 -17.69
N GLN A 19 18.87 -50.39 -17.98
CA GLN A 19 19.93 -49.90 -17.10
C GLN A 19 19.94 -48.36 -17.03
N SER A 20 19.62 -47.66 -18.13
CA SER A 20 19.49 -46.20 -18.14
C SER A 20 18.20 -45.70 -17.47
N LEU A 21 17.13 -46.50 -17.44
CA LEU A 21 15.88 -46.22 -16.70
C LEU A 21 15.99 -46.59 -15.21
N LYS A 22 16.96 -47.46 -14.86
CA LYS A 22 17.48 -47.69 -13.51
C LYS A 22 18.53 -46.66 -13.08
N THR A 23 18.64 -45.51 -13.77
CA THR A 23 19.67 -44.55 -13.38
C THR A 23 19.25 -43.80 -12.15
N ASP A 24 20.26 -43.49 -11.34
CA ASP A 24 20.31 -42.52 -10.27
C ASP A 24 19.54 -41.22 -10.56
N ARG A 25 19.19 -40.90 -11.82
CA ARG A 25 18.36 -39.76 -12.23
C ARG A 25 16.87 -39.89 -11.92
N MET A 26 16.28 -41.08 -12.02
CA MET A 26 14.87 -41.30 -11.67
C MET A 26 14.73 -41.39 -10.16
N ASP A 27 15.68 -42.05 -9.49
CA ASP A 27 15.82 -42.05 -8.04
C ASP A 27 16.21 -40.66 -7.50
N GLU A 28 17.04 -39.87 -8.18
CA GLU A 28 17.30 -38.44 -7.86
C GLU A 28 16.04 -37.59 -8.06
N ALA A 29 15.23 -37.85 -9.09
CA ALA A 29 14.00 -37.11 -9.33
C ALA A 29 12.94 -37.45 -8.27
N LEU A 30 12.78 -38.74 -7.95
CA LEU A 30 11.97 -39.22 -6.82
C LEU A 30 12.49 -38.64 -5.52
N GLN A 31 13.79 -38.74 -5.24
CA GLN A 31 14.42 -38.19 -4.04
C GLN A 31 14.31 -36.67 -3.97
N LYS A 32 14.42 -35.93 -5.08
CA LYS A 32 14.14 -34.48 -5.11
C LYS A 32 12.67 -34.17 -4.86
N LEU A 33 11.75 -34.98 -5.38
CA LEU A 33 10.31 -34.85 -5.10
C LEU A 33 10.01 -35.19 -3.63
N GLU A 34 10.68 -36.21 -3.08
CA GLU A 34 10.58 -36.68 -1.70
C GLU A 34 11.22 -35.69 -0.71
N GLU A 35 12.31 -35.04 -1.10
CA GLU A 35 12.97 -33.95 -0.39
C GLU A 35 12.13 -32.67 -0.48
N CYS A 36 11.52 -32.37 -1.63
CA CYS A 36 10.50 -31.33 -1.76
C CYS A 36 9.29 -31.61 -0.87
N ARG A 37 8.80 -32.87 -0.80
CA ARG A 37 7.73 -33.31 0.10
C ARG A 37 8.15 -33.18 1.57
N ALA A 38 9.29 -33.74 1.95
CA ALA A 38 9.80 -33.73 3.32
C ALA A 38 10.05 -32.31 3.80
N ARG A 39 10.60 -31.44 2.94
CA ARG A 39 10.80 -30.02 3.22
C ARG A 39 9.48 -29.27 3.29
N ALA A 40 8.51 -29.56 2.41
CA ALA A 40 7.14 -29.04 2.52
C ALA A 40 6.42 -29.52 3.80
N CYS A 41 6.74 -30.71 4.31
CA CYS A 41 6.21 -31.26 5.57
C CYS A 41 6.94 -30.74 6.83
N GLU A 42 8.25 -30.48 6.76
CA GLU A 42 9.05 -29.89 7.86
C GLU A 42 8.78 -28.39 8.03
N LEU A 43 8.31 -27.72 6.97
CA LEU A 43 7.87 -26.32 6.99
C LEU A 43 6.45 -26.14 7.58
N ILE A 44 5.84 -27.21 8.11
CA ILE A 44 4.50 -27.20 8.74
C ILE A 44 4.68 -26.99 10.26
N PRO A 45 4.29 -25.84 10.84
CA PRO A 45 4.17 -25.70 12.28
C PRO A 45 3.10 -26.67 12.80
N ALA A 46 3.36 -27.33 13.93
CA ALA A 46 2.54 -28.40 14.52
C ALA A 46 1.12 -28.00 15.02
N VAL A 47 0.52 -26.92 14.51
CA VAL A 47 -0.75 -26.37 14.99
C VAL A 47 -1.72 -26.11 13.82
N ASP A 48 -1.82 -27.05 12.87
CA ASP A 48 -2.54 -26.82 11.61
C ASP A 48 -3.40 -28.01 11.16
N GLU A 49 -4.59 -28.16 11.74
CA GLU A 49 -5.59 -29.15 11.30
C GLU A 49 -6.32 -28.71 10.01
N GLU A 50 -6.22 -27.45 9.61
CA GLU A 50 -6.98 -26.89 8.48
C GLU A 50 -6.15 -26.78 7.19
N TYR A 51 -4.86 -26.45 7.28
CA TYR A 51 -3.90 -26.59 6.18
C TYR A 51 -3.69 -28.06 5.78
N ALA A 52 -3.80 -28.99 6.74
CA ALA A 52 -3.79 -30.43 6.48
C ALA A 52 -4.94 -30.90 5.56
N ALA A 53 -6.05 -30.15 5.50
CA ALA A 53 -7.14 -30.42 4.58
C ALA A 53 -6.83 -29.89 3.16
N GLN A 54 -6.11 -28.78 3.04
CA GLN A 54 -5.76 -28.11 1.79
C GLN A 54 -4.53 -28.73 1.11
N THR A 55 -3.61 -29.32 1.87
CA THR A 55 -2.54 -30.17 1.31
C THR A 55 -3.07 -31.45 0.69
N ARG A 56 -4.35 -31.83 0.83
CA ARG A 56 -4.87 -33.08 0.26
C ARG A 56 -4.83 -33.11 -1.27
N GLU A 57 -5.00 -31.97 -1.93
CA GLU A 57 -4.93 -31.89 -3.40
C GLU A 57 -3.48 -32.07 -3.87
N LEU A 58 -2.52 -31.30 -3.33
CA LEU A 58 -1.09 -31.49 -3.60
C LEU A 58 -0.56 -32.85 -3.15
N THR A 59 -1.04 -33.39 -2.03
CA THR A 59 -0.70 -34.73 -1.52
C THR A 59 -1.30 -35.82 -2.42
N SER A 60 -2.52 -35.63 -2.91
CA SER A 60 -3.15 -36.52 -3.89
C SER A 60 -2.40 -36.48 -5.21
N THR A 61 -2.08 -35.30 -5.73
CA THR A 61 -1.30 -35.11 -6.96
C THR A 61 0.10 -35.70 -6.81
N THR A 62 0.78 -35.46 -5.70
CA THR A 62 2.10 -36.05 -5.41
C THR A 62 2.00 -37.58 -5.32
N ALA A 63 0.99 -38.13 -4.63
CA ALA A 63 0.76 -39.57 -4.56
C ALA A 63 0.40 -40.18 -5.92
N GLN A 64 -0.33 -39.46 -6.77
CA GLN A 64 -0.63 -39.86 -8.15
C GLN A 64 0.63 -39.87 -9.02
N ILE A 65 1.48 -38.83 -8.93
CA ILE A 65 2.79 -38.77 -9.62
C ILE A 65 3.69 -39.92 -9.15
N THR A 66 3.81 -40.13 -7.83
CA THR A 66 4.61 -41.22 -7.25
C THR A 66 4.08 -42.59 -7.70
N GLY A 67 2.77 -42.82 -7.62
CA GLY A 67 2.16 -44.07 -8.07
C GLY A 67 2.30 -44.31 -9.58
N LEU A 68 2.33 -43.24 -10.40
CA LEU A 68 2.59 -43.34 -11.84
C LEU A 68 4.04 -43.70 -12.13
N LEU A 69 5.00 -43.11 -11.41
CA LEU A 69 6.42 -43.42 -11.52
C LEU A 69 6.71 -44.86 -11.10
N GLU A 70 6.08 -45.33 -10.02
CA GLU A 70 6.13 -46.74 -9.60
C GLU A 70 5.47 -47.66 -10.64
N GLY A 71 4.32 -47.28 -11.20
CA GLY A 71 3.66 -48.02 -12.26
C GLY A 71 4.46 -48.10 -13.56
N ILE A 72 5.17 -47.02 -13.94
CA ILE A 72 6.13 -47.00 -15.06
C ILE A 72 7.28 -47.98 -14.77
N ARG A 73 7.85 -47.93 -13.56
CA ARG A 73 8.93 -48.83 -13.13
C ARG A 73 8.49 -50.30 -13.18
N ASP A 74 7.30 -50.60 -12.67
CA ASP A 74 6.74 -51.96 -12.63
C ASP A 74 6.34 -52.46 -14.02
N PHE A 75 5.81 -51.60 -14.88
CA PHE A 75 5.57 -51.90 -16.30
C PHE A 75 6.88 -52.26 -17.01
N LEU A 76 7.93 -51.46 -16.84
CA LEU A 76 9.25 -51.71 -17.45
C LEU A 76 9.94 -52.96 -16.89
N ALA A 77 9.72 -53.29 -15.62
CA ALA A 77 10.26 -54.48 -14.97
C ALA A 77 9.48 -55.76 -15.34
N GLY A 78 8.14 -55.67 -15.40
CA GLY A 78 7.22 -56.79 -15.58
C GLY A 78 6.93 -57.15 -17.04
N THR A 79 7.22 -56.27 -18.00
CA THR A 79 6.99 -56.57 -19.43
C THR A 79 7.98 -57.64 -19.92
N PRO A 80 7.52 -58.82 -20.38
CA PRO A 80 8.38 -59.86 -20.91
C PRO A 80 9.09 -59.40 -22.19
N LEU A 81 10.34 -59.81 -22.38
CA LEU A 81 11.13 -59.50 -23.58
C LEU A 81 10.56 -60.13 -24.87
N THR A 82 9.54 -60.98 -24.75
CA THR A 82 8.80 -61.63 -25.84
C THR A 82 7.53 -60.88 -26.24
N THR A 83 7.24 -59.72 -25.63
CA THR A 83 6.06 -58.91 -25.95
C THR A 83 6.19 -58.33 -27.36
N ASP A 84 5.16 -58.49 -28.18
CA ASP A 84 5.13 -57.92 -29.52
C ASP A 84 5.24 -56.38 -29.47
N TYR A 85 5.99 -55.80 -30.41
CA TYR A 85 6.33 -54.38 -30.45
C TYR A 85 5.08 -53.49 -30.54
N ALA A 86 4.06 -53.91 -31.29
CA ALA A 86 2.80 -53.19 -31.40
C ALA A 86 2.04 -53.15 -30.05
N ALA A 87 2.02 -54.27 -29.32
CA ALA A 87 1.41 -54.35 -27.98
C ALA A 87 2.19 -53.52 -26.95
N PHE A 88 3.53 -53.50 -27.04
CA PHE A 88 4.38 -52.65 -26.20
C PHE A 88 4.15 -51.15 -26.45
N GLN A 89 4.06 -50.73 -27.72
CA GLN A 89 3.79 -49.33 -28.05
C GLN A 89 2.40 -48.88 -27.59
N SER A 90 1.38 -49.73 -27.70
CA SER A 90 0.03 -49.41 -27.22
C SER A 90 0.01 -49.20 -25.70
N ALA A 91 0.64 -50.09 -24.93
CA ALA A 91 0.69 -50.00 -23.47
C ALA A 91 1.56 -48.81 -22.99
N LEU A 92 2.66 -48.51 -23.69
CA LEU A 92 3.47 -47.31 -23.42
C LEU A 92 2.70 -46.02 -23.72
N GLY A 93 1.86 -46.03 -24.76
CA GLY A 93 0.96 -44.92 -25.09
C GLY A 93 -0.04 -44.60 -23.97
N GLU A 94 -0.63 -45.62 -23.34
CA GLU A 94 -1.55 -45.44 -22.21
C GLU A 94 -0.84 -44.86 -20.97
N VAL A 95 0.38 -45.31 -20.69
CA VAL A 95 1.21 -44.80 -19.60
C VAL A 95 1.60 -43.34 -19.85
N ARG A 96 1.94 -42.99 -21.09
CA ARG A 96 2.26 -41.61 -21.49
C ARG A 96 1.05 -40.68 -21.38
N ALA A 97 -0.13 -41.13 -21.79
CA ALA A 97 -1.37 -40.35 -21.65
C ALA A 97 -1.73 -40.11 -20.17
N LYS A 98 -1.51 -41.10 -19.31
CA LYS A 98 -1.68 -40.94 -17.85
C LYS A 98 -0.66 -39.97 -17.26
N TRP A 99 0.60 -40.03 -17.71
CA TRP A 99 1.65 -39.09 -17.30
C TRP A 99 1.30 -37.66 -17.68
N GLU A 100 0.99 -37.42 -18.96
CA GLU A 100 0.63 -36.10 -19.49
C GLU A 100 -0.54 -35.49 -18.69
N LYS A 101 -1.59 -36.28 -18.43
CA LYS A 101 -2.73 -35.86 -17.62
C LYS A 101 -2.35 -35.50 -16.18
N VAL A 102 -1.60 -36.35 -15.47
CA VAL A 102 -1.23 -36.10 -14.07
C VAL A 102 -0.27 -34.91 -13.94
N THR A 103 0.62 -34.68 -14.92
CA THR A 103 1.47 -33.48 -14.94
C THR A 103 0.70 -32.20 -15.25
N GLU A 104 -0.32 -32.28 -16.11
CA GLU A 104 -1.23 -31.17 -16.40
C GLU A 104 -2.06 -30.80 -15.15
N ASP A 105 -2.62 -31.80 -14.45
CA ASP A 105 -3.34 -31.62 -13.19
C ASP A 105 -2.44 -31.02 -12.09
N ALA A 106 -1.16 -31.42 -12.04
CA ALA A 106 -0.19 -30.89 -11.09
C ALA A 106 0.22 -29.44 -11.40
N GLN A 107 0.44 -29.13 -12.68
CA GLN A 107 0.73 -27.78 -13.13
C GLN A 107 -0.45 -26.85 -12.86
N ALA A 108 -1.69 -27.29 -13.15
CA ALA A 108 -2.90 -26.55 -12.82
C ALA A 108 -3.02 -26.27 -11.31
N ALA A 109 -2.72 -27.25 -10.45
CA ALA A 109 -2.74 -27.06 -9.00
C ALA A 109 -1.69 -26.04 -8.52
N VAL A 110 -0.49 -26.04 -9.11
CA VAL A 110 0.58 -25.06 -8.81
C VAL A 110 0.22 -23.68 -9.35
N GLU A 111 -0.31 -23.57 -10.57
CA GLU A 111 -0.76 -22.31 -11.15
C GLU A 111 -1.90 -21.69 -10.33
N LYS A 112 -2.82 -22.52 -9.84
CA LYS A 112 -3.91 -22.14 -8.93
C LYS A 112 -3.38 -21.61 -7.59
N LEU A 113 -2.38 -22.27 -7.00
CA LEU A 113 -1.69 -21.81 -5.80
C LEU A 113 -0.96 -20.49 -6.03
N LEU A 114 -0.25 -20.35 -7.16
CA LEU A 114 0.49 -19.15 -7.52
C LEU A 114 -0.46 -17.97 -7.82
N ALA A 115 -1.60 -18.20 -8.47
CA ALA A 115 -2.60 -17.16 -8.75
C ALA A 115 -3.10 -16.48 -7.46
N SER A 116 -3.29 -17.23 -6.39
CA SER A 116 -3.66 -16.68 -5.08
C SER A 116 -2.53 -15.94 -4.35
N VAL A 117 -1.27 -16.26 -4.67
CA VAL A 117 -0.10 -15.59 -4.07
C VAL A 117 0.29 -14.32 -4.82
N LYS A 118 0.05 -14.30 -6.14
CA LYS A 118 0.33 -13.17 -7.05
C LYS A 118 -0.45 -11.89 -6.73
N GLY A 119 -1.39 -11.94 -5.78
CA GLY A 119 -2.09 -10.77 -5.28
C GLY A 119 -2.22 -10.69 -3.75
N ALA A 120 -1.67 -11.62 -2.96
CA ALA A 120 -1.88 -11.64 -1.51
C ALA A 120 -1.31 -10.39 -0.79
N GLU A 121 -2.13 -9.82 0.10
CA GLU A 121 -1.98 -8.61 0.94
C GLU A 121 -0.64 -7.81 0.92
N THR A 122 -0.79 -6.48 0.78
CA THR A 122 0.22 -5.43 0.99
C THR A 122 0.92 -5.43 2.35
N VAL A 123 0.52 -6.29 3.30
CA VAL A 123 1.07 -6.32 4.66
C VAL A 123 2.34 -7.18 4.73
N CYS A 124 2.52 -8.12 3.80
CA CYS A 124 3.64 -9.07 3.80
C CYS A 124 4.62 -8.91 2.64
N GLN A 125 4.28 -8.12 1.63
CA GLN A 125 5.04 -7.99 0.39
C GLN A 125 5.61 -6.59 0.28
N VAL A 126 6.89 -6.48 -0.07
CA VAL A 126 7.54 -5.19 -0.32
C VAL A 126 7.58 -4.88 -1.81
N PHE A 127 7.36 -3.59 -2.12
CA PHE A 127 7.50 -3.05 -3.46
C PHE A 127 8.72 -2.12 -3.50
N SER A 128 9.42 -2.14 -4.63
CA SER A 128 10.40 -1.09 -4.94
C SER A 128 9.69 0.26 -5.17
N LYS A 129 10.45 1.36 -5.15
CA LYS A 129 9.92 2.73 -5.25
C LYS A 129 9.10 2.98 -6.52
N ASP A 130 9.49 2.37 -7.63
CA ASP A 130 8.70 2.31 -8.85
C ASP A 130 8.18 0.87 -8.98
N PRO A 131 6.86 0.65 -8.81
CA PRO A 131 6.40 -0.53 -8.08
C PRO A 131 6.59 -1.84 -8.84
N VAL A 132 7.71 -2.50 -8.53
CA VAL A 132 7.92 -3.95 -8.72
C VAL A 132 7.84 -4.62 -7.36
N ASN A 133 6.95 -5.60 -7.24
CA ASN A 133 6.87 -6.49 -6.10
C ASN A 133 8.16 -7.31 -5.96
N LEU A 134 8.85 -7.19 -4.83
CA LEU A 134 10.19 -7.76 -4.66
C LEU A 134 10.14 -9.28 -4.43
N SER A 135 9.05 -9.83 -3.91
CA SER A 135 8.92 -11.28 -3.78
C SER A 135 8.61 -11.97 -5.11
N THR A 136 7.80 -11.35 -5.97
CA THR A 136 7.26 -12.01 -7.18
C THR A 136 7.82 -11.47 -8.49
N GLY A 137 8.46 -10.30 -8.49
CA GLY A 137 8.88 -9.57 -9.69
C GLY A 137 7.76 -8.92 -10.48
N ASN A 138 6.55 -8.86 -9.91
CA ASN A 138 5.38 -8.29 -10.55
C ASN A 138 5.47 -6.76 -10.64
N PHE A 139 5.53 -6.23 -11.86
CA PHE A 139 5.36 -4.79 -12.09
C PHE A 139 3.88 -4.42 -12.09
N ILE A 140 3.51 -3.48 -11.22
CA ILE A 140 2.16 -2.95 -11.14
C ILE A 140 2.18 -1.51 -11.65
N TYR A 141 1.17 -1.13 -12.42
CA TYR A 141 1.00 0.25 -12.85
C TYR A 141 -0.47 0.64 -12.74
N ASP A 142 -0.78 1.70 -12.01
CA ASP A 142 -2.14 2.20 -11.86
C ASP A 142 -2.25 3.69 -12.14
N ARG A 143 -3.44 4.10 -12.60
CA ARG A 143 -3.80 5.50 -12.86
C ARG A 143 -5.27 5.75 -12.56
N THR A 144 -5.54 6.85 -11.87
CA THR A 144 -6.88 7.46 -11.82
C THR A 144 -7.05 8.36 -13.05
N ASP A 145 -8.04 8.08 -13.89
CA ASP A 145 -8.30 8.92 -15.07
C ASP A 145 -9.44 9.92 -14.84
N LEU A 146 -10.44 9.57 -14.01
CA LEU A 146 -11.52 10.45 -13.58
C LEU A 146 -11.76 10.30 -12.09
N GLU A 147 -12.02 11.41 -11.42
CA GLU A 147 -12.38 11.44 -10.01
C GLU A 147 -13.42 12.53 -9.73
N VAL A 148 -14.40 12.18 -8.90
CA VAL A 148 -15.36 13.10 -8.31
C VAL A 148 -15.10 13.15 -6.81
N PRO A 149 -14.67 14.29 -6.26
CA PRO A 149 -14.46 14.44 -4.83
C PRO A 149 -15.77 14.33 -4.04
N GLY A 150 -15.66 14.13 -2.74
CA GLY A 150 -16.78 14.00 -1.82
C GLY A 150 -16.32 13.32 -0.53
N ARG A 151 -17.26 12.99 0.35
CA ARG A 151 -16.98 12.26 1.62
C ARG A 151 -16.18 10.99 1.37
N GLU A 152 -16.51 10.29 0.30
CA GLU A 152 -15.77 9.15 -0.24
C GLU A 152 -15.50 9.44 -1.71
N PRO A 153 -14.23 9.62 -2.11
CA PRO A 153 -13.90 9.87 -3.51
C PRO A 153 -14.45 8.78 -4.42
N PHE A 154 -15.08 9.20 -5.53
CA PHE A 154 -15.65 8.30 -6.51
C PHE A 154 -14.87 8.45 -7.82
N GLY A 155 -14.03 7.47 -8.13
CA GLY A 155 -13.09 7.57 -9.25
C GLY A 155 -13.04 6.32 -10.10
N PHE A 156 -12.75 6.52 -11.39
CA PHE A 156 -12.40 5.45 -12.33
C PHE A 156 -10.88 5.33 -12.40
N ARG A 157 -10.39 4.11 -12.16
CA ARG A 157 -8.97 3.78 -12.11
C ARG A 157 -8.66 2.59 -12.98
N ARG A 158 -7.54 2.65 -13.69
CA ARG A 158 -6.97 1.55 -14.48
C ARG A 158 -5.78 0.98 -13.77
N PHE A 159 -5.63 -0.33 -13.90
CA PHE A 159 -4.56 -1.10 -13.27
C PHE A 159 -3.99 -2.05 -14.31
N TYR A 160 -2.68 -2.15 -14.31
CA TYR A 160 -1.89 -3.12 -15.04
C TYR A 160 -1.11 -3.96 -14.03
N ASN A 161 -1.05 -5.26 -14.28
CA ASN A 161 -0.34 -6.21 -13.43
C ASN A 161 0.43 -7.18 -14.34
N ALA A 162 1.76 -7.07 -14.36
CA ALA A 162 2.61 -7.76 -15.31
C ALA A 162 2.56 -9.30 -15.20
N ILE A 163 2.25 -9.85 -14.04
CA ILE A 163 2.18 -11.30 -13.83
C ILE A 163 0.72 -11.80 -13.83
N ASN A 164 -0.23 -10.90 -14.05
CA ASN A 164 -1.59 -11.27 -14.38
C ASN A 164 -1.59 -12.13 -15.67
N GLY A 165 -2.49 -13.10 -15.72
CA GLY A 165 -2.77 -13.91 -16.91
C GLY A 165 -4.12 -13.57 -17.53
N ARG A 166 -4.87 -12.64 -16.93
CA ARG A 166 -6.25 -12.31 -17.29
C ARG A 166 -6.30 -11.24 -18.37
N LYS A 167 -7.31 -11.35 -19.24
CA LYS A 167 -7.76 -10.29 -20.14
C LYS A 167 -8.97 -9.61 -19.51
N GLY A 168 -8.79 -8.41 -18.97
CA GLY A 168 -9.90 -7.58 -18.46
C GLY A 168 -10.59 -6.79 -19.57
N ALA A 169 -11.49 -5.88 -19.19
CA ALA A 169 -12.20 -5.02 -20.15
C ALA A 169 -11.24 -4.10 -20.93
N MET A 170 -10.03 -3.88 -20.41
CA MET A 170 -9.01 -3.01 -21.01
C MET A 170 -7.89 -3.79 -21.72
N GLY A 171 -8.09 -5.07 -22.00
CA GLY A 171 -7.12 -5.91 -22.71
C GLY A 171 -6.28 -6.79 -21.79
N LYS A 172 -5.24 -7.41 -22.37
CA LYS A 172 -4.36 -8.35 -21.66
C LYS A 172 -3.64 -7.66 -20.51
N ASP A 173 -3.68 -8.25 -19.32
CA ASP A 173 -2.99 -7.81 -18.09
C ASP A 173 -3.49 -6.46 -17.52
N TRP A 174 -4.55 -5.88 -18.10
CA TRP A 174 -5.21 -4.66 -17.63
C TRP A 174 -6.59 -4.94 -17.05
N ASN A 175 -6.96 -4.18 -16.02
CA ASN A 175 -8.29 -4.14 -15.42
C ASN A 175 -8.64 -2.73 -14.95
N HIS A 176 -9.90 -2.49 -14.62
CA HIS A 176 -10.34 -1.29 -13.89
C HIS A 176 -11.07 -1.61 -12.59
N ASN A 177 -11.20 -0.62 -11.70
CA ASN A 177 -11.76 -0.78 -10.34
C ASN A 177 -13.23 -1.21 -10.26
N TYR A 178 -13.94 -1.28 -11.37
CA TYR A 178 -15.34 -1.68 -11.42
C TYR A 178 -15.55 -3.04 -12.10
N GLU A 179 -14.47 -3.78 -12.38
CA GLU A 179 -14.55 -5.17 -12.85
C GLU A 179 -14.79 -6.18 -11.73
N VAL A 180 -15.04 -5.73 -10.50
CA VAL A 180 -15.27 -6.58 -9.32
C VAL A 180 -16.35 -7.62 -9.62
N CYS A 181 -16.01 -8.89 -9.47
CA CYS A 181 -16.92 -9.99 -9.78
C CYS A 181 -16.54 -11.26 -9.02
N VAL A 182 -17.47 -12.19 -8.94
CA VAL A 182 -17.23 -13.57 -8.49
C VAL A 182 -17.28 -14.48 -9.71
N ARG A 183 -16.38 -15.45 -9.78
CA ARG A 183 -16.46 -16.55 -10.73
C ARG A 183 -16.46 -17.87 -9.98
N LEU A 184 -17.26 -18.82 -10.44
CA LEU A 184 -17.23 -20.18 -9.92
C LEU A 184 -16.35 -21.04 -10.83
N ASP A 185 -15.35 -21.68 -10.25
CA ASP A 185 -14.39 -22.52 -10.96
C ASP A 185 -14.16 -23.83 -10.19
N GLY A 186 -14.58 -24.97 -10.75
CA GLY A 186 -14.35 -26.28 -10.13
C GLY A 186 -14.90 -26.48 -8.72
N GLY A 187 -15.90 -25.69 -8.29
CA GLY A 187 -16.43 -25.71 -6.92
C GLY A 187 -15.84 -24.66 -5.97
N GLU A 188 -14.97 -23.78 -6.48
CA GLU A 188 -14.42 -22.63 -5.76
C GLU A 188 -15.05 -21.32 -6.22
N ALA A 189 -15.17 -20.37 -5.31
CA ALA A 189 -15.50 -18.99 -5.64
C ALA A 189 -14.22 -18.15 -5.73
N VAL A 190 -14.02 -17.51 -6.88
CA VAL A 190 -12.91 -16.60 -7.15
C VAL A 190 -13.44 -15.17 -7.22
N LEU A 191 -13.20 -14.39 -6.17
CA LEU A 191 -13.52 -12.97 -6.09
C LEU A 191 -12.40 -12.17 -6.77
N LEU A 192 -12.73 -11.42 -7.82
CA LEU A 192 -11.88 -10.36 -8.34
C LEU A 192 -12.19 -9.05 -7.61
N LYS A 193 -11.17 -8.42 -7.03
CA LYS A 193 -11.24 -7.11 -6.35
C LYS A 193 -11.02 -5.93 -7.31
N GLU A 194 -11.17 -4.71 -6.80
CA GLU A 194 -11.02 -3.46 -7.58
C GLU A 194 -9.63 -3.28 -8.19
N ASP A 195 -8.60 -3.69 -7.48
CA ASP A 195 -7.21 -3.64 -7.93
C ASP A 195 -6.86 -4.76 -8.93
N GLY A 196 -7.80 -5.66 -9.22
CA GLY A 196 -7.60 -6.82 -10.07
C GLY A 196 -7.03 -8.04 -9.35
N LYS A 197 -6.82 -7.97 -8.03
CA LYS A 197 -6.44 -9.11 -7.19
C LYS A 197 -7.55 -10.17 -7.20
N GLU A 198 -7.15 -11.43 -7.17
CA GLU A 198 -8.05 -12.57 -6.95
C GLU A 198 -7.97 -13.06 -5.49
N GLU A 199 -9.13 -13.29 -4.87
CA GLU A 199 -9.27 -14.04 -3.62
C GLU A 199 -10.09 -15.29 -3.87
N ARG A 200 -9.59 -16.45 -3.40
CA ARG A 200 -10.21 -17.75 -3.64
C ARG A 200 -10.84 -18.28 -2.37
N PHE A 201 -12.05 -18.82 -2.48
CA PHE A 201 -12.80 -19.42 -1.39
C PHE A 201 -13.26 -20.81 -1.79
N PHE A 202 -13.05 -21.79 -0.92
CA PHE A 202 -13.50 -23.16 -1.11
C PHE A 202 -14.67 -23.48 -0.18
N GLN A 203 -15.59 -24.31 -0.66
CA GLN A 203 -16.74 -24.72 0.14
C GLN A 203 -16.36 -25.88 1.07
N LYS A 204 -16.64 -25.75 2.36
CA LYS A 204 -16.49 -26.80 3.36
C LYS A 204 -17.65 -26.70 4.36
N ASP A 205 -18.35 -27.81 4.56
CA ASP A 205 -19.50 -27.90 5.49
C ASP A 205 -20.56 -26.80 5.27
N GLY A 206 -20.82 -26.46 4.00
CA GLY A 206 -21.79 -25.42 3.61
C GLY A 206 -21.33 -23.98 3.84
N LYS A 207 -20.06 -23.76 4.20
CA LYS A 207 -19.45 -22.42 4.33
C LYS A 207 -18.32 -22.23 3.32
N TYR A 208 -18.08 -20.98 2.93
CA TYR A 208 -16.92 -20.63 2.13
C TYR A 208 -15.77 -20.20 3.04
N LEU A 209 -14.63 -20.86 2.89
CA LEU A 209 -13.41 -20.57 3.63
C LEU A 209 -12.36 -20.05 2.65
N PRO A 210 -11.61 -18.99 2.99
CA PRO A 210 -10.63 -18.46 2.07
C PRO A 210 -9.41 -19.40 1.99
N LEU A 211 -8.83 -19.52 0.80
CA LEU A 211 -7.65 -20.35 0.55
C LEU A 211 -6.41 -19.81 1.30
N PHE A 212 -6.32 -18.48 1.45
CA PHE A 212 -5.30 -17.77 2.22
C PHE A 212 -5.98 -16.80 3.20
N ALA A 213 -5.19 -16.02 3.94
CA ALA A 213 -5.74 -14.89 4.68
C ALA A 213 -6.58 -14.00 3.75
N SER A 214 -7.85 -13.79 4.13
CA SER A 214 -8.75 -12.87 3.43
C SER A 214 -9.07 -11.69 4.33
N GLU A 215 -9.27 -10.54 3.70
CA GLU A 215 -9.73 -9.33 4.38
C GLU A 215 -11.20 -9.43 4.79
N GLY A 216 -11.93 -10.49 4.41
CA GLY A 216 -13.37 -10.59 4.61
C GLY A 216 -13.94 -12.00 4.61
N THR A 217 -15.25 -12.06 4.78
CA THR A 217 -16.04 -13.29 4.72
C THR A 217 -16.84 -13.34 3.43
N PHE A 218 -16.79 -14.48 2.75
CA PHE A 218 -17.58 -14.75 1.56
C PHE A 218 -18.76 -15.65 1.91
N THR A 219 -19.97 -15.30 1.45
CA THR A 219 -21.21 -16.03 1.77
C THR A 219 -22.09 -16.17 0.54
N GLU A 220 -22.63 -17.36 0.31
CA GLU A 220 -23.69 -17.57 -0.67
C GLU A 220 -25.06 -17.22 -0.08
N THR A 221 -25.86 -16.48 -0.83
CA THR A 221 -27.21 -16.04 -0.43
C THR A 221 -28.27 -16.64 -1.36
N GLY A 222 -29.55 -16.45 -1.03
CA GLY A 222 -30.66 -16.91 -1.88
C GLY A 222 -30.64 -16.31 -3.28
N ASP A 223 -30.11 -15.09 -3.43
CA ASP A 223 -30.17 -14.30 -4.66
C ASP A 223 -28.80 -14.11 -5.34
N GLY A 224 -27.72 -14.70 -4.79
CA GLY A 224 -26.37 -14.55 -5.31
C GLY A 224 -25.30 -14.75 -4.24
N TYR A 225 -24.37 -13.79 -4.13
CA TYR A 225 -23.25 -13.87 -3.20
C TYR A 225 -23.02 -12.54 -2.48
N GLU A 226 -22.42 -12.60 -1.29
CA GLU A 226 -21.97 -11.44 -0.54
C GLU A 226 -20.53 -11.62 -0.08
N TYR A 227 -19.77 -10.51 -0.10
CA TYR A 227 -18.44 -10.43 0.49
C TYR A 227 -18.41 -9.26 1.47
N LEU A 228 -18.05 -9.52 2.73
CA LEU A 228 -17.97 -8.52 3.79
C LEU A 228 -16.55 -8.41 4.32
N THR A 229 -15.91 -7.27 4.08
CA THR A 229 -14.56 -7.00 4.59
C THR A 229 -14.56 -6.76 6.10
N ARG A 230 -13.39 -6.86 6.74
CA ARG A 230 -13.15 -6.53 8.15
C ARG A 230 -13.53 -5.09 8.44
N GLY A 231 -13.26 -4.19 7.49
CA GLY A 231 -13.67 -2.78 7.50
C GLY A 231 -15.17 -2.54 7.24
N GLN A 232 -15.97 -3.60 7.19
CA GLN A 232 -17.43 -3.60 7.00
C GLN A 232 -17.91 -3.05 5.66
N ARG A 233 -17.02 -2.99 4.67
CA ARG A 233 -17.40 -2.78 3.27
C ARG A 233 -18.05 -4.05 2.73
N GLN A 234 -19.28 -3.92 2.24
CA GLN A 234 -20.10 -5.03 1.75
C GLN A 234 -20.21 -4.96 0.23
N TYR A 235 -20.00 -6.11 -0.41
CA TYR A 235 -20.20 -6.31 -1.83
C TYR A 235 -21.32 -7.32 -2.02
N ARG A 236 -22.25 -7.02 -2.91
CA ARG A 236 -23.32 -7.94 -3.29
C ARG A 236 -23.21 -8.29 -4.77
N PHE A 237 -23.35 -9.57 -5.06
CA PHE A 237 -23.27 -10.12 -6.41
C PHE A 237 -24.54 -10.89 -6.75
N ASP A 238 -24.90 -10.96 -8.03
CA ASP A 238 -25.95 -11.85 -8.51
C ASP A 238 -25.46 -13.32 -8.61
N ARG A 239 -26.35 -14.21 -9.08
CA ARG A 239 -26.05 -15.63 -9.29
C ARG A 239 -25.01 -15.88 -10.38
N ASP A 240 -24.85 -14.96 -11.33
CA ASP A 240 -23.81 -15.01 -12.36
C ASP A 240 -22.47 -14.44 -11.85
N GLY A 241 -22.44 -13.94 -10.61
CA GLY A 241 -21.26 -13.36 -9.97
C GLY A 241 -20.97 -11.91 -10.36
N ARG A 242 -21.89 -11.21 -11.04
CA ARG A 242 -21.75 -9.79 -11.36
C ARG A 242 -22.00 -8.94 -10.11
N CYS A 243 -21.14 -7.96 -9.84
CA CYS A 243 -21.35 -7.06 -8.71
C CYS A 243 -22.59 -6.19 -8.97
N LEU A 244 -23.49 -6.09 -8.00
CA LEU A 244 -24.72 -5.31 -8.07
C LEU A 244 -24.64 -4.04 -7.20
N GLU A 245 -24.00 -4.15 -6.05
CA GLU A 245 -23.89 -3.07 -5.08
C GLU A 245 -22.58 -3.20 -4.28
N ILE A 246 -21.93 -2.07 -4.05
CA ILE A 246 -20.92 -1.88 -3.01
C ILE A 246 -21.50 -0.94 -1.98
N ARG A 247 -21.45 -1.31 -0.71
CA ARG A 247 -21.88 -0.49 0.42
C ARG A 247 -20.72 -0.25 1.37
N GLU A 248 -20.48 1.02 1.66
CA GLU A 248 -19.49 1.45 2.63
C GLU A 248 -20.07 1.43 4.04
N LEU A 249 -19.21 1.37 5.05
CA LEU A 249 -19.59 1.44 6.47
C LEU A 249 -20.29 2.77 6.82
N SER A 250 -20.05 3.83 6.06
CA SER A 250 -20.76 5.11 6.20
C SER A 250 -22.24 5.01 5.83
N GLY A 251 -22.64 3.97 5.11
CA GLY A 251 -23.97 3.79 4.52
C GLY A 251 -24.04 4.10 3.03
N SER A 252 -23.04 4.79 2.46
CA SER A 252 -22.97 5.13 1.02
C SER A 252 -23.05 3.89 0.14
N ARG A 253 -23.67 4.02 -1.03
CA ARG A 253 -23.85 2.89 -1.96
C ARG A 253 -23.42 3.25 -3.38
N ILE A 254 -22.74 2.31 -4.02
CA ILE A 254 -22.46 2.32 -5.47
C ILE A 254 -23.24 1.16 -6.08
N ARG A 255 -24.13 1.44 -7.03
CA ARG A 255 -24.92 0.45 -7.76
C ARG A 255 -24.36 0.23 -9.15
N PHE A 256 -24.43 -1.01 -9.61
CA PHE A 256 -23.93 -1.44 -10.90
C PHE A 256 -25.10 -1.81 -11.80
N SER A 257 -25.00 -1.46 -13.08
CA SER A 257 -25.98 -1.83 -14.09
C SER A 257 -25.28 -2.35 -15.34
N TYR A 258 -25.89 -3.36 -15.95
CA TYR A 258 -25.33 -4.11 -17.07
C TYR A 258 -26.23 -4.00 -18.29
N GLU A 259 -25.66 -4.28 -19.47
CA GLU A 259 -26.42 -4.45 -20.71
C GLU A 259 -27.40 -5.62 -20.61
N GLU A 260 -28.51 -5.56 -21.36
CA GLU A 260 -29.51 -6.63 -21.38
C GLU A 260 -29.00 -7.85 -22.17
N GLY A 261 -29.26 -9.05 -21.65
CA GLY A 261 -28.87 -10.33 -22.26
C GLY A 261 -27.88 -11.14 -21.40
N GLU A 262 -27.69 -12.42 -21.76
CA GLU A 262 -26.64 -13.26 -21.15
C GLU A 262 -25.25 -12.67 -21.42
N GLY A 263 -24.43 -12.55 -20.38
CA GLY A 263 -23.08 -11.99 -20.50
C GLY A 263 -23.04 -10.46 -20.70
N GLY A 264 -24.14 -9.75 -20.39
CA GLY A 264 -24.21 -8.29 -20.51
C GLY A 264 -23.08 -7.56 -19.79
N ARG A 265 -22.44 -6.62 -20.48
CA ARG A 265 -21.25 -5.90 -20.00
C ARG A 265 -21.64 -4.79 -19.02
N LEU A 266 -20.70 -4.37 -18.18
CA LEU A 266 -20.93 -3.24 -17.27
C LEU A 266 -21.24 -1.98 -18.09
N LYS A 267 -22.39 -1.38 -17.85
CA LYS A 267 -22.89 -0.21 -18.57
C LYS A 267 -22.70 1.06 -17.76
N ARG A 268 -22.96 1.01 -16.46
CA ARG A 268 -22.89 2.17 -15.58
C ARG A 268 -22.73 1.78 -14.12
N VAL A 269 -21.95 2.58 -13.38
CA VAL A 269 -21.90 2.58 -11.92
C VAL A 269 -22.38 3.93 -11.40
N GLU A 270 -23.15 3.93 -10.32
CA GLU A 270 -23.83 5.13 -9.82
C GLU A 270 -23.89 5.15 -8.30
N LYS A 271 -23.52 6.30 -7.71
CA LYS A 271 -23.70 6.57 -6.29
C LYS A 271 -25.14 6.92 -5.96
N ASP A 272 -25.55 6.64 -4.73
CA ASP A 272 -26.83 7.11 -4.18
C ASP A 272 -26.95 8.64 -4.10
N THR A 273 -25.83 9.35 -4.09
CA THR A 273 -25.73 10.82 -4.20
C THR A 273 -25.87 11.35 -5.65
N GLY A 274 -25.93 10.47 -6.65
CA GLY A 274 -26.29 10.79 -8.05
C GLY A 274 -25.12 10.95 -9.03
N GLU A 275 -23.87 10.89 -8.56
CA GLU A 275 -22.68 10.80 -9.41
C GLU A 275 -22.63 9.43 -10.10
N TRP A 276 -22.17 9.39 -11.35
CA TRP A 276 -22.09 8.15 -12.11
C TRP A 276 -20.92 8.12 -13.09
N PHE A 277 -20.49 6.91 -13.43
CA PHE A 277 -19.64 6.62 -14.58
C PHE A 277 -20.37 5.70 -15.55
N ALA A 278 -20.36 6.03 -16.84
CA ALA A 278 -20.89 5.20 -17.91
C ALA A 278 -19.75 4.64 -18.76
N PHE A 279 -19.90 3.40 -19.18
CA PHE A 279 -18.88 2.64 -19.91
C PHE A 279 -19.39 2.34 -21.32
N ALA A 280 -18.55 2.57 -22.31
CA ALA A 280 -18.81 2.19 -23.69
C ALA A 280 -17.70 1.25 -24.16
N CYS A 281 -18.07 0.13 -24.77
CA CYS A 281 -17.13 -0.85 -25.32
C CYS A 281 -17.17 -0.87 -26.84
N HIS A 282 -16.05 -1.27 -27.45
CA HIS A 282 -15.99 -1.68 -28.84
C HIS A 282 -16.75 -3.00 -29.06
N GLU A 283 -16.97 -3.37 -30.34
CA GLU A 283 -17.64 -4.62 -30.71
C GLU A 283 -16.93 -5.85 -30.13
N ASP A 284 -15.59 -5.82 -30.11
CA ASP A 284 -14.72 -6.88 -29.57
C ASP A 284 -14.73 -7.01 -28.03
N GLY A 285 -15.42 -6.10 -27.33
CA GLY A 285 -15.55 -6.10 -25.87
C GLY A 285 -14.55 -5.26 -25.11
N LEU A 286 -13.59 -4.63 -25.78
CA LEU A 286 -12.64 -3.75 -25.13
C LEU A 286 -13.29 -2.39 -24.79
N LEU A 287 -12.97 -1.85 -23.62
CA LEU A 287 -13.50 -0.58 -23.13
C LEU A 287 -13.00 0.56 -24.03
N ALA A 288 -13.91 1.23 -24.73
CA ALA A 288 -13.63 2.33 -25.63
C ALA A 288 -13.56 3.68 -24.91
N SER A 289 -14.44 3.91 -23.94
CA SER A 289 -14.45 5.15 -23.16
C SER A 289 -15.19 5.02 -21.84
N VAL A 290 -14.84 5.91 -20.91
CA VAL A 290 -15.59 6.16 -19.67
C VAL A 290 -15.97 7.62 -19.61
N GLU A 291 -17.22 7.89 -19.27
CA GLU A 291 -17.77 9.24 -19.11
C GLU A 291 -18.36 9.41 -17.71
N ASP A 292 -18.11 10.56 -17.08
CA ASP A 292 -18.76 10.91 -15.81
C ASP A 292 -20.06 11.71 -16.01
N HIS A 293 -20.79 11.94 -14.91
CA HIS A 293 -22.07 12.64 -14.92
C HIS A 293 -22.04 14.10 -15.36
N THR A 294 -20.85 14.65 -15.63
CA THR A 294 -20.67 16.02 -16.14
C THR A 294 -20.25 16.04 -17.62
N GLY A 295 -20.08 14.87 -18.24
CA GLY A 295 -19.66 14.72 -19.63
C GLY A 295 -18.14 14.71 -19.82
N ARG A 296 -17.34 14.70 -18.74
CA ARG A 296 -15.89 14.48 -18.88
C ARG A 296 -15.68 13.05 -19.36
N ARG A 297 -14.85 12.88 -20.39
CA ARG A 297 -14.65 11.59 -21.04
C ARG A 297 -13.17 11.25 -21.17
N VAL A 298 -12.84 10.01 -20.82
CA VAL A 298 -11.56 9.38 -21.15
C VAL A 298 -11.81 8.36 -22.25
N SER A 299 -10.91 8.30 -23.24
CA SER A 299 -11.02 7.34 -24.35
C SER A 299 -9.77 6.49 -24.49
N TYR A 300 -9.97 5.25 -24.95
CA TYR A 300 -8.93 4.23 -25.04
C TYR A 300 -8.84 3.71 -26.47
N THR A 301 -7.62 3.43 -26.92
CA THR A 301 -7.39 2.82 -28.24
C THR A 301 -6.52 1.58 -28.10
N TYR A 302 -6.70 0.62 -29.00
CA TYR A 302 -6.07 -0.69 -28.92
C TYR A 302 -5.40 -1.07 -30.23
N ARG A 303 -4.40 -1.94 -30.15
CA ARG A 303 -3.83 -2.66 -31.28
C ARG A 303 -3.52 -4.08 -30.85
N ASP A 304 -4.03 -5.06 -31.59
CA ASP A 304 -3.87 -6.49 -31.29
C ASP A 304 -4.34 -6.87 -29.86
N GLY A 305 -5.39 -6.20 -29.37
CA GLY A 305 -5.94 -6.42 -28.03
C GLY A 305 -5.11 -5.83 -26.87
N LEU A 306 -4.07 -5.05 -27.17
CA LEU A 306 -3.23 -4.33 -26.20
C LEU A 306 -3.58 -2.84 -26.19
N LEU A 307 -3.74 -2.26 -25.00
CA LEU A 307 -4.08 -0.85 -24.80
C LEU A 307 -2.94 0.07 -25.27
N ARG A 308 -3.16 0.92 -26.27
CA ARG A 308 -2.11 1.78 -26.86
C ARG A 308 -2.14 3.20 -26.36
N GLU A 309 -3.32 3.80 -26.27
CA GLU A 309 -3.46 5.17 -25.78
C GLU A 309 -4.60 5.27 -24.79
N ALA A 310 -4.43 6.15 -23.80
CA ALA A 310 -5.52 6.68 -22.98
C ALA A 310 -5.49 8.20 -23.07
N ARG A 311 -6.58 8.78 -23.60
CA ARG A 311 -6.74 10.23 -23.80
C ARG A 311 -7.67 10.80 -22.75
N LEU A 312 -7.13 11.71 -21.94
CA LEU A 312 -7.80 12.39 -20.84
C LEU A 312 -8.73 13.52 -21.33
N PRO A 313 -9.62 14.04 -20.46
CA PRO A 313 -10.54 15.14 -20.80
C PRO A 313 -9.86 16.44 -21.26
N ASP A 314 -8.64 16.73 -20.80
CA ASP A 314 -7.84 17.90 -21.22
C ASP A 314 -7.08 17.69 -22.54
N GLY A 315 -7.23 16.51 -23.16
CA GLY A 315 -6.53 16.12 -24.39
C GLY A 315 -5.15 15.51 -24.16
N GLY A 316 -4.66 15.44 -22.91
CA GLY A 316 -3.43 14.73 -22.56
C GLY A 316 -3.52 13.25 -22.91
N VAL A 317 -2.42 12.66 -23.38
CA VAL A 317 -2.40 11.27 -23.86
C VAL A 317 -1.30 10.48 -23.17
N PHE A 318 -1.67 9.40 -22.49
CA PHE A 318 -0.73 8.35 -22.12
C PHE A 318 -0.55 7.37 -23.28
N ARG A 319 0.69 6.92 -23.52
CA ARG A 319 0.98 5.89 -24.53
C ARG A 319 1.69 4.70 -23.92
N TYR A 320 1.40 3.52 -24.47
CA TYR A 320 1.90 2.26 -23.95
C TYR A 320 2.56 1.43 -25.06
N CYS A 321 3.80 1.03 -24.83
CA CYS A 321 4.52 0.07 -25.67
C CYS A 321 4.61 -1.28 -24.97
N TYR A 322 4.75 -2.34 -25.76
CA TYR A 322 4.74 -3.71 -25.26
C TYR A 322 5.84 -4.51 -25.92
N THR A 323 6.42 -5.42 -25.15
CA THR A 323 7.35 -6.43 -25.65
C THR A 323 6.65 -7.35 -26.65
N PRO A 324 7.40 -8.16 -27.44
CA PRO A 324 6.80 -9.18 -28.30
C PRO A 324 5.90 -10.18 -27.54
N GLY A 325 6.16 -10.44 -26.26
CA GLY A 325 5.32 -11.27 -25.38
C GLY A 325 4.04 -10.57 -24.87
N GLY A 326 3.84 -9.30 -25.23
CA GLY A 326 2.68 -8.50 -24.83
C GLY A 326 2.73 -7.98 -23.40
N LYS A 327 3.93 -7.86 -22.80
CA LYS A 327 4.12 -7.22 -21.48
C LYS A 327 4.42 -5.73 -21.64
N LEU A 328 3.91 -4.89 -20.74
CA LEU A 328 4.05 -3.43 -20.77
C LEU A 328 5.52 -3.01 -20.66
N GLU A 329 6.11 -2.73 -21.82
CA GLU A 329 7.52 -2.39 -21.98
C GLU A 329 7.77 -0.93 -21.61
N SER A 330 6.89 0.00 -21.98
CA SER A 330 7.09 1.40 -21.60
C SER A 330 5.80 2.17 -21.44
N VAL A 331 5.87 3.22 -20.60
CA VAL A 331 4.79 4.16 -20.36
C VAL A 331 5.27 5.56 -20.69
N GLU A 332 4.61 6.21 -21.65
CA GLU A 332 4.80 7.62 -21.98
C GLU A 332 3.67 8.45 -21.36
N ASN A 333 4.03 9.53 -20.67
CA ASN A 333 3.06 10.45 -20.07
C ASN A 333 2.57 11.53 -21.08
N PRO A 334 1.58 12.36 -20.71
CA PRO A 334 1.06 13.43 -21.58
C PRO A 334 2.07 14.49 -22.02
N LEU A 335 3.26 14.57 -21.41
CA LEU A 335 4.34 15.47 -21.82
C LEU A 335 5.24 14.86 -22.91
N GLY A 336 4.99 13.60 -23.31
CA GLY A 336 5.84 12.86 -24.25
C GLY A 336 7.09 12.26 -23.58
N THR A 337 7.14 12.22 -22.24
CA THR A 337 8.25 11.61 -21.51
C THR A 337 7.94 10.14 -21.25
N VAL A 338 8.84 9.24 -21.65
CA VAL A 338 8.82 7.84 -21.21
C VAL A 338 9.21 7.78 -19.73
N THR A 339 8.23 7.53 -18.86
CA THR A 339 8.39 7.55 -17.39
C THR A 339 9.06 6.31 -16.84
N VAL A 340 8.95 5.19 -17.55
CA VAL A 340 9.59 3.92 -17.21
C VAL A 340 9.66 3.04 -18.45
N GLU A 341 10.79 2.33 -18.61
CA GLU A 341 10.96 1.22 -19.54
C GLU A 341 11.31 -0.05 -18.76
N ASN A 342 10.51 -1.11 -18.92
CA ASN A 342 10.68 -2.39 -18.26
C ASN A 342 11.30 -3.44 -19.18
N ARG A 343 12.17 -4.28 -18.63
CA ARG A 343 12.58 -5.55 -19.24
C ARG A 343 12.12 -6.70 -18.36
N PHE A 344 11.66 -7.78 -19.00
CA PHE A 344 11.14 -8.96 -18.31
C PHE A 344 11.95 -10.21 -18.64
N ASP A 345 11.90 -11.20 -17.75
CA ASP A 345 12.31 -12.58 -18.07
C ASP A 345 11.20 -13.35 -18.81
N GLU A 346 11.42 -14.65 -19.05
CA GLU A 346 10.48 -15.51 -19.76
C GLU A 346 9.19 -15.75 -18.94
N GLU A 347 9.28 -15.68 -17.61
CA GLU A 347 8.16 -15.81 -16.68
C GLU A 347 7.38 -14.50 -16.48
N GLY A 348 7.83 -13.39 -17.08
CA GLY A 348 7.19 -12.07 -16.98
C GLY A 348 7.54 -11.28 -15.71
N ARG A 349 8.58 -11.69 -14.98
CA ARG A 349 9.14 -10.93 -13.84
C ARG A 349 10.02 -9.81 -14.35
N THR A 350 10.00 -8.68 -13.66
CA THR A 350 10.74 -7.48 -14.07
C THR A 350 12.22 -7.63 -13.73
N LEU A 351 13.10 -7.64 -14.73
CA LEU A 351 14.56 -7.72 -14.54
C LEU A 351 15.21 -6.34 -14.42
N GLN A 352 14.64 -5.33 -15.05
CA GLN A 352 15.21 -3.99 -15.12
C GLN A 352 14.13 -2.94 -15.37
N GLN A 353 14.32 -1.76 -14.76
CA GLN A 353 13.62 -0.54 -15.10
C GLN A 353 14.62 0.55 -15.50
N GLU A 354 14.34 1.27 -16.58
CA GLU A 354 15.06 2.47 -17.02
C GLU A 354 14.14 3.70 -16.95
N PHE A 355 14.70 4.83 -16.55
CA PHE A 355 13.96 6.05 -16.21
C PHE A 355 14.31 7.22 -17.14
N PRO A 356 13.54 8.33 -17.15
CA PRO A 356 13.75 9.42 -18.11
C PRO A 356 15.13 10.10 -18.06
N ASP A 357 15.87 9.96 -16.98
CA ASP A 357 17.24 10.48 -16.83
C ASP A 357 18.33 9.46 -17.22
N GLY A 358 17.94 8.30 -17.76
CA GLY A 358 18.83 7.19 -18.14
C GLY A 358 19.34 6.36 -16.97
N THR A 359 18.91 6.66 -15.74
CA THR A 359 19.22 5.82 -14.57
C THR A 359 18.42 4.53 -14.62
N ARG A 360 18.88 3.51 -13.89
CA ARG A 360 18.31 2.16 -13.95
C ARG A 360 18.19 1.52 -12.58
N MET A 361 17.17 0.69 -12.42
CA MET A 361 17.03 -0.28 -11.34
C MET A 361 17.12 -1.69 -11.93
N THR A 362 17.69 -2.65 -11.19
CA THR A 362 17.77 -4.04 -11.63
C THR A 362 17.39 -5.00 -10.52
N TYR A 363 16.80 -6.13 -10.90
CA TYR A 363 16.30 -7.16 -9.99
C TYR A 363 16.93 -8.50 -10.39
N ALA A 364 17.64 -9.13 -9.45
CA ALA A 364 18.25 -10.44 -9.65
C ALA A 364 17.57 -11.48 -8.75
N TYR A 365 16.82 -12.39 -9.36
CA TYR A 365 16.07 -13.44 -8.66
C TYR A 365 16.91 -14.70 -8.45
N ASP A 366 16.85 -15.27 -7.24
CA ASP A 366 17.41 -16.57 -6.89
C ASP A 366 16.30 -17.43 -6.25
N ASP A 367 15.62 -18.22 -7.09
CA ASP A 367 14.48 -19.03 -6.67
C ASP A 367 14.86 -20.11 -5.65
N ARG A 368 16.12 -20.58 -5.67
CA ARG A 368 16.61 -21.58 -4.71
C ARG A 368 16.77 -20.98 -3.32
N LYS A 369 17.21 -19.73 -3.25
CA LYS A 369 17.35 -18.97 -2.00
C LYS A 369 16.06 -18.24 -1.61
N LYS A 370 15.07 -18.19 -2.50
CA LYS A 370 13.83 -17.39 -2.33
C LYS A 370 14.17 -15.94 -2.04
N SER A 371 15.04 -15.38 -2.89
CA SER A 371 15.54 -14.03 -2.70
C SER A 371 15.58 -13.24 -3.98
N VAL A 372 15.40 -11.92 -3.87
CA VAL A 372 15.72 -10.96 -4.91
C VAL A 372 16.79 -10.00 -4.41
N GLU A 373 17.80 -9.70 -5.24
CA GLU A 373 18.68 -8.54 -5.02
C GLU A 373 18.17 -7.38 -5.87
N LEU A 374 17.70 -6.32 -5.21
CA LEU A 374 17.43 -5.04 -5.86
C LEU A 374 18.71 -4.21 -5.89
N THR A 375 19.10 -3.74 -7.07
CA THR A 375 20.08 -2.66 -7.23
C THR A 375 19.33 -1.38 -7.60
N GLU A 376 19.42 -0.37 -6.72
CA GLU A 376 18.81 0.95 -6.86
C GLU A 376 19.59 1.85 -7.85
N ARG A 377 19.00 2.99 -8.23
CA ARG A 377 19.59 3.93 -9.22
C ARG A 377 20.90 4.59 -8.78
N ASN A 378 21.19 4.59 -7.48
CA ASN A 378 22.50 5.00 -6.93
C ASN A 378 23.50 3.85 -6.80
N GLY A 379 23.14 2.63 -7.24
CA GLY A 379 23.96 1.42 -7.13
C GLY A 379 23.87 0.70 -5.79
N SER A 380 23.09 1.20 -4.84
CA SER A 380 22.84 0.54 -3.54
C SER A 380 22.13 -0.79 -3.75
N LYS A 381 22.47 -1.77 -2.92
CA LYS A 381 21.94 -3.13 -3.02
C LYS A 381 21.23 -3.54 -1.75
N VAL A 382 20.04 -4.10 -1.92
CA VAL A 382 19.27 -4.71 -0.84
C VAL A 382 18.79 -6.08 -1.30
N THR A 383 19.04 -7.11 -0.49
CA THR A 383 18.53 -8.46 -0.74
C THR A 383 17.30 -8.72 0.10
N TYR A 384 16.19 -9.04 -0.56
CA TYR A 384 14.92 -9.36 0.06
C TYR A 384 14.74 -10.88 0.02
N LEU A 385 14.44 -11.49 1.15
CA LEU A 385 14.16 -12.92 1.27
C LEU A 385 12.69 -13.11 1.62
N HIS A 386 12.08 -14.12 1.01
CA HIS A 386 10.70 -14.49 1.26
C HIS A 386 10.55 -15.97 1.61
N ASP A 387 9.44 -16.30 2.28
CA ASP A 387 9.05 -17.68 2.52
C ASP A 387 8.28 -18.29 1.33
N ASP A 388 7.84 -19.54 1.43
CA ASP A 388 7.06 -20.22 0.38
C ASP A 388 5.70 -19.57 0.07
N ARG A 389 5.22 -18.69 0.95
CA ARG A 389 4.00 -17.89 0.75
C ARG A 389 4.33 -16.50 0.19
N TYR A 390 5.57 -16.28 -0.25
CA TYR A 390 6.09 -15.01 -0.78
C TYR A 390 5.97 -13.84 0.21
N ARG A 391 5.97 -14.15 1.51
CA ARG A 391 6.01 -13.13 2.56
C ARG A 391 7.45 -12.78 2.85
N ASP A 392 7.76 -11.49 2.90
CA ASP A 392 9.07 -10.97 3.25
C ASP A 392 9.47 -11.39 4.66
N VAL A 393 10.52 -12.19 4.81
CA VAL A 393 11.01 -12.64 6.13
C VAL A 393 12.27 -11.92 6.57
N LYS A 394 13.02 -11.35 5.61
CA LYS A 394 14.28 -10.65 5.88
C LYS A 394 14.65 -9.69 4.77
N HIS A 395 15.15 -8.51 5.14
CA HIS A 395 15.78 -7.55 4.22
C HIS A 395 17.23 -7.33 4.65
N ILE A 396 18.18 -7.50 3.73
CA ILE A 396 19.62 -7.40 3.99
C ILE A 396 20.17 -6.19 3.25
N TYR A 397 20.62 -5.21 4.01
CA TYR A 397 21.26 -3.98 3.53
C TYR A 397 22.78 -4.09 3.73
N SER A 398 23.56 -3.17 3.16
CA SER A 398 25.00 -3.09 3.42
C SER A 398 25.35 -2.81 4.89
N ASN A 399 24.41 -2.21 5.65
CA ASN A 399 24.62 -1.74 7.02
C ASN A 399 23.83 -2.51 8.10
N GLY A 400 23.12 -3.59 7.76
CA GLY A 400 22.32 -4.36 8.72
C GLY A 400 21.20 -5.16 8.05
N GLU A 401 20.38 -5.84 8.85
CA GLU A 401 19.22 -6.58 8.34
C GLU A 401 17.97 -6.40 9.19
N GLU A 402 16.82 -6.40 8.53
CA GLU A 402 15.50 -6.43 9.17
C GLU A 402 14.94 -7.85 9.13
N ARG A 403 14.15 -8.24 10.12
CA ARG A 403 13.50 -9.56 10.16
C ARG A 403 12.03 -9.47 10.52
N PHE A 404 11.24 -10.36 9.94
CA PHE A 404 9.79 -10.40 10.11
C PHE A 404 9.31 -11.82 10.42
N ALA A 405 8.27 -11.94 11.23
CA ALA A 405 7.54 -13.19 11.41
C ALA A 405 6.03 -12.95 11.28
N TYR A 406 5.29 -13.98 10.89
CA TYR A 406 3.86 -13.90 10.60
C TYR A 406 3.11 -15.07 11.22
N ASN A 407 1.82 -14.86 11.53
CA ASN A 407 0.92 -15.95 11.87
C ASN A 407 0.38 -16.66 10.60
N GLN A 408 -0.53 -17.61 10.77
CA GLN A 408 -1.16 -18.35 9.67
C GLN A 408 -2.01 -17.45 8.75
N ASN A 409 -2.55 -16.36 9.29
CA ASN A 409 -3.37 -15.37 8.57
C ASN A 409 -2.53 -14.26 7.93
N ASN A 410 -1.23 -14.49 7.69
CA ASN A 410 -0.33 -13.50 7.08
C ASN A 410 -0.22 -12.17 7.84
N GLN A 411 -0.50 -12.17 9.15
CA GLN A 411 -0.38 -10.98 9.97
C GLN A 411 0.97 -10.97 10.68
N ARG A 412 1.69 -9.85 10.60
CA ARG A 412 3.03 -9.71 11.18
C ARG A 412 2.98 -9.85 12.69
N THR A 413 3.66 -10.83 13.27
CA THR A 413 3.73 -11.09 14.72
C THR A 413 5.04 -10.59 15.35
N LEU A 414 6.09 -10.41 14.56
CA LEU A 414 7.38 -9.88 14.98
C LEU A 414 7.96 -8.98 13.90
N TYR A 415 8.55 -7.87 14.34
CA TYR A 415 9.47 -7.05 13.57
C TYR A 415 10.77 -6.90 14.35
N VAL A 416 11.90 -7.06 13.68
CA VAL A 416 13.23 -6.77 14.20
C VAL A 416 13.89 -5.77 13.26
N ASP A 417 14.27 -4.61 13.77
CA ASP A 417 14.96 -3.58 12.99
C ASP A 417 16.44 -3.91 12.78
N ARG A 418 17.18 -3.03 12.07
CA ARG A 418 18.60 -3.24 11.74
C ARG A 418 19.55 -3.14 12.94
N LEU A 419 19.07 -2.60 14.06
CA LEU A 419 19.81 -2.56 15.33
C LEU A 419 19.47 -3.75 16.25
N GLY A 420 18.52 -4.60 15.85
CA GLY A 420 18.08 -5.76 16.63
C GLY A 420 16.94 -5.48 17.62
N ASN A 421 16.36 -4.28 17.60
CA ASN A 421 15.22 -3.92 18.44
C ASN A 421 13.97 -4.66 17.97
N ARG A 422 13.15 -5.15 18.91
CA ARG A 422 12.05 -6.09 18.61
C ARG A 422 10.69 -5.48 18.92
N THR A 423 9.77 -5.52 17.96
CA THR A 423 8.35 -5.19 18.18
C THR A 423 7.49 -6.43 17.95
N GLN A 424 6.57 -6.72 18.85
CA GLN A 424 5.68 -7.89 18.78
C GLN A 424 4.23 -7.46 18.65
N TYR A 425 3.45 -8.26 17.92
CA TYR A 425 2.05 -7.99 17.63
C TYR A 425 1.17 -9.20 17.96
N ALA A 426 -0.05 -8.96 18.42
CA ALA A 426 -1.06 -10.01 18.61
C ALA A 426 -2.40 -9.59 17.99
N TYR A 427 -3.16 -10.59 17.56
CA TYR A 427 -4.42 -10.40 16.85
C TYR A 427 -5.52 -11.29 17.45
N ASP A 428 -6.77 -10.87 17.32
CA ASP A 428 -7.94 -11.73 17.62
C ASP A 428 -8.30 -12.64 16.41
N PRO A 429 -9.25 -13.58 16.57
CA PRO A 429 -9.71 -14.43 15.45
C PRO A 429 -10.37 -13.69 14.28
N ALA A 430 -10.87 -12.46 14.50
CA ALA A 430 -11.40 -11.60 13.43
C ALA A 430 -10.27 -10.82 12.71
N GLY A 431 -9.02 -11.02 13.14
CA GLY A 431 -7.83 -10.41 12.58
C GLY A 431 -7.57 -8.99 13.08
N ASN A 432 -8.25 -8.48 14.11
CA ASN A 432 -7.99 -7.15 14.65
C ASN A 432 -6.70 -7.14 15.50
N LEU A 433 -5.92 -6.06 15.43
CA LEU A 433 -4.69 -5.91 16.21
C LEU A 433 -5.02 -5.64 17.67
N THR A 434 -4.89 -6.64 18.53
CA THR A 434 -5.27 -6.53 19.95
C THR A 434 -4.13 -6.09 20.85
N ARG A 435 -2.88 -6.27 20.43
CA ARG A 435 -1.71 -5.90 21.24
C ARG A 435 -0.49 -5.55 20.41
N VAL A 436 0.25 -4.54 20.86
CA VAL A 436 1.60 -4.21 20.41
C VAL A 436 2.52 -4.15 21.64
N ILE A 437 3.67 -4.81 21.57
CA ILE A 437 4.76 -4.66 22.53
C ILE A 437 5.94 -4.06 21.77
N ASP A 438 6.30 -2.83 22.09
CA ASP A 438 7.40 -2.13 21.43
C ASP A 438 8.78 -2.63 21.91
N ALA A 439 9.86 -2.05 21.38
CA ALA A 439 11.22 -2.47 21.69
C ALA A 439 11.68 -2.18 23.12
N LEU A 440 11.01 -1.27 23.83
CA LEU A 440 11.25 -0.98 25.25
C LEU A 440 10.36 -1.83 26.16
N GLY A 441 9.44 -2.62 25.59
CA GLY A 441 8.50 -3.45 26.32
C GLY A 441 7.19 -2.75 26.68
N ASN A 442 6.95 -1.52 26.20
CA ASN A 442 5.68 -0.85 26.42
C ASN A 442 4.58 -1.58 25.68
N ARG A 443 3.45 -1.74 26.35
CA ARG A 443 2.33 -2.57 25.88
C ARG A 443 1.13 -1.70 25.56
N THR A 444 0.75 -1.67 24.29
CA THR A 444 -0.54 -1.12 23.84
C THR A 444 -1.52 -2.26 23.63
N GLU A 445 -2.73 -2.14 24.16
CA GLU A 445 -3.82 -3.11 24.01
C GLU A 445 -5.06 -2.43 23.45
N ILE A 446 -5.71 -3.07 22.48
CA ILE A 446 -6.92 -2.57 21.84
C ILE A 446 -8.02 -3.61 21.96
N ARG A 447 -9.17 -3.20 22.48
CA ARG A 447 -10.38 -4.02 22.47
C ARG A 447 -11.33 -3.52 21.40
N TYR A 448 -11.90 -4.46 20.67
CA TYR A 448 -12.85 -4.20 19.60
C TYR A 448 -14.26 -4.60 20.03
N GLY A 449 -15.24 -3.78 19.66
CA GLY A 449 -16.66 -4.05 19.81
C GLY A 449 -17.26 -4.62 18.53
N GLU A 450 -18.57 -4.38 18.36
CA GLU A 450 -19.28 -4.74 17.12
C GLU A 450 -18.63 -4.08 15.90
N LYS A 451 -18.81 -4.70 14.72
CA LYS A 451 -18.32 -4.17 13.44
C LYS A 451 -16.80 -3.88 13.42
N ASN A 452 -16.03 -4.58 14.27
CA ASN A 452 -14.58 -4.41 14.44
C ASN A 452 -14.16 -2.96 14.78
N ARG A 453 -15.00 -2.24 15.55
CA ARG A 453 -14.69 -0.88 15.98
C ARG A 453 -13.86 -0.87 17.28
N PRO A 454 -12.79 -0.06 17.37
CA PRO A 454 -11.98 0.03 18.58
C PRO A 454 -12.79 0.70 19.69
N ALA A 455 -13.15 -0.07 20.72
CA ALA A 455 -13.98 0.37 21.84
C ALA A 455 -13.14 0.84 23.03
N GLU A 456 -11.92 0.33 23.19
CA GLU A 456 -11.04 0.67 24.30
C GLU A 456 -9.57 0.55 23.89
N VAL A 457 -8.75 1.52 24.26
CA VAL A 457 -7.29 1.48 24.11
C VAL A 457 -6.66 1.61 25.49
N ARG A 458 -5.73 0.71 25.81
CA ARG A 458 -4.91 0.76 27.02
C ARG A 458 -3.43 0.84 26.68
N VAL A 459 -2.68 1.64 27.43
CA VAL A 459 -1.22 1.68 27.36
C VAL A 459 -0.67 1.35 28.75
N ASN A 460 0.20 0.34 28.81
CA ASN A 460 0.79 -0.17 30.05
C ASN A 460 -0.25 -0.45 31.15
N GLY A 461 -1.43 -0.95 30.75
CA GLY A 461 -2.55 -1.30 31.63
C GLY A 461 -3.52 -0.15 31.95
N LYS A 462 -3.18 1.10 31.63
CA LYS A 462 -4.03 2.29 31.86
C LYS A 462 -4.96 2.53 30.68
N GLU A 463 -6.25 2.80 30.95
CA GLU A 463 -7.23 3.18 29.92
C GLU A 463 -6.89 4.57 29.38
N LYS A 464 -6.61 4.67 28.09
CA LYS A 464 -6.28 5.94 27.41
C LYS A 464 -7.43 6.46 26.56
N LEU A 465 -8.26 5.55 26.07
CA LEU A 465 -9.37 5.91 25.21
C LEU A 465 -10.51 4.91 25.34
N LYS A 466 -11.74 5.42 25.32
CA LYS A 466 -12.95 4.62 25.22
C LYS A 466 -13.93 5.21 24.21
N GLY A 467 -14.34 4.41 23.23
CA GLY A 467 -15.29 4.79 22.19
C GLY A 467 -16.59 3.99 22.28
N THR A 468 -17.72 4.64 22.00
CA THR A 468 -19.02 3.98 21.80
C THR A 468 -19.51 4.23 20.39
N TYR A 469 -20.23 3.25 19.83
CA TYR A 469 -20.67 3.26 18.44
C TYR A 469 -22.15 2.91 18.38
N ASP A 470 -22.85 3.39 17.35
CA ASP A 470 -24.19 2.92 17.04
C ASP A 470 -24.15 1.55 16.34
N GLY A 471 -25.32 0.95 16.11
CA GLY A 471 -25.43 -0.32 15.38
C GLY A 471 -24.96 -0.24 13.93
N GLU A 472 -24.81 0.97 13.37
CA GLU A 472 -24.18 1.18 12.07
C GLU A 472 -22.65 1.22 12.13
N GLY A 473 -22.06 1.22 13.34
CA GLY A 473 -20.63 1.32 13.55
C GLY A 473 -20.10 2.76 13.45
N ARG A 474 -20.96 3.78 13.57
CA ARG A 474 -20.57 5.19 13.60
C ARG A 474 -20.28 5.60 15.05
N LEU A 475 -19.22 6.39 15.26
CA LEU A 475 -18.78 6.81 16.60
C LEU A 475 -19.83 7.75 17.22
N LEU A 476 -20.37 7.40 18.38
CA LEU A 476 -21.35 8.21 19.13
C LEU A 476 -20.70 9.05 20.22
N SER A 477 -19.71 8.48 20.91
CA SER A 477 -19.00 9.17 21.98
C SER A 477 -17.57 8.64 22.11
N MET A 478 -16.65 9.52 22.49
CA MET A 478 -15.25 9.22 22.74
C MET A 478 -14.83 9.89 24.04
N LYS A 479 -14.22 9.11 24.92
CA LYS A 479 -13.76 9.54 26.24
C LYS A 479 -12.27 9.28 26.38
N ASP A 480 -11.52 10.27 26.83
CA ASP A 480 -10.08 10.17 27.09
C ASP A 480 -9.77 9.63 28.51
N ALA A 481 -8.48 9.63 28.90
CA ALA A 481 -8.03 9.08 30.16
C ALA A 481 -8.43 9.92 31.39
N LEU A 482 -8.62 11.24 31.20
CA LEU A 482 -9.12 12.17 32.23
C LEU A 482 -10.65 12.15 32.33
N GLY A 483 -11.29 11.58 31.32
CA GLY A 483 -12.72 11.43 31.22
C GLY A 483 -13.44 12.56 30.48
N ASN A 484 -12.70 13.40 29.77
CA ASN A 484 -13.25 14.38 28.86
C ASN A 484 -13.94 13.65 27.71
N GLN A 485 -15.17 14.06 27.39
CA GLN A 485 -16.04 13.33 26.48
C GLN A 485 -16.44 14.21 25.30
N THR A 486 -16.26 13.69 24.10
CA THR A 486 -16.84 14.24 22.86
C THR A 486 -18.02 13.38 22.44
N GLU A 487 -19.12 14.00 22.03
CA GLU A 487 -20.31 13.31 21.54
C GLU A 487 -20.65 13.72 20.11
N ILE A 488 -21.12 12.79 19.29
CA ILE A 488 -21.47 13.02 17.89
C ILE A 488 -22.90 12.53 17.66
N THR A 489 -23.75 13.42 17.14
CA THR A 489 -25.08 13.06 16.67
C THR A 489 -25.14 13.12 15.15
N TYR A 490 -25.85 12.17 14.55
CA TYR A 490 -25.98 12.03 13.10
C TYR A 490 -27.39 12.37 12.65
N ASN A 491 -27.51 12.96 11.46
CA ASN A 491 -28.80 13.14 10.81
C ASN A 491 -29.36 11.80 10.28
N SER A 492 -30.56 11.83 9.68
CA SER A 492 -31.22 10.65 9.11
C SER A 492 -30.46 10.00 7.94
N ALA A 493 -29.58 10.75 7.26
CA ALA A 493 -28.69 10.23 6.22
C ALA A 493 -27.39 9.62 6.78
N GLY A 494 -27.19 9.63 8.11
CA GLY A 494 -25.99 9.09 8.75
C GLY A 494 -24.76 10.00 8.65
N TRP A 495 -24.97 11.31 8.47
CA TRP A 495 -23.90 12.31 8.42
C TRP A 495 -23.82 13.05 9.77
N PRO A 496 -22.61 13.34 10.29
CA PRO A 496 -22.45 14.07 11.55
C PRO A 496 -23.13 15.44 11.46
N GLU A 497 -24.14 15.73 12.28
CA GLU A 497 -24.87 17.00 12.26
C GLU A 497 -24.42 17.93 13.40
N ARG A 498 -24.03 17.33 14.54
CA ARG A 498 -23.60 18.06 15.73
C ARG A 498 -22.54 17.27 16.49
N ILE A 499 -21.50 17.99 16.93
CA ILE A 499 -20.43 17.46 17.76
C ILE A 499 -20.40 18.31 19.04
N VAL A 500 -20.56 17.68 20.19
CA VAL A 500 -20.45 18.33 21.50
C VAL A 500 -19.06 18.03 22.05
N GLN A 501 -18.29 19.07 22.33
CA GLN A 501 -16.93 18.96 22.87
C GLN A 501 -16.95 18.82 24.40
N PRO A 502 -15.83 18.43 25.04
CA PRO A 502 -15.76 18.26 26.49
C PRO A 502 -16.12 19.48 27.34
N ASP A 503 -15.92 20.70 26.85
CA ASP A 503 -16.33 21.94 27.53
C ASP A 503 -17.83 22.28 27.33
N GLY A 504 -18.56 21.46 26.57
CA GLY A 504 -19.96 21.65 26.22
C GLY A 504 -20.19 22.54 25.00
N SER A 505 -19.13 23.07 24.36
CA SER A 505 -19.27 23.80 23.10
C SER A 505 -19.67 22.86 21.96
N GLU A 506 -20.37 23.41 20.96
CA GLU A 506 -20.94 22.60 19.87
C GLU A 506 -20.42 23.03 18.50
N VAL A 507 -20.05 22.06 17.67
CA VAL A 507 -19.81 22.23 16.23
C VAL A 507 -21.02 21.71 15.47
N GLY A 508 -21.55 22.52 14.55
CA GLY A 508 -22.71 22.18 13.72
C GLY A 508 -22.36 22.03 12.24
N LEU A 509 -22.91 21.02 11.60
CA LEU A 509 -22.66 20.68 10.20
C LEU A 509 -23.98 20.59 9.43
N ALA A 510 -24.07 21.30 8.31
CA ALA A 510 -25.20 21.26 7.39
C ALA A 510 -24.75 20.73 6.02
N TYR A 511 -25.63 20.02 5.33
CA TYR A 511 -25.29 19.32 4.08
C TYR A 511 -26.30 19.59 2.96
N ASP A 512 -25.84 19.47 1.71
CA ASP A 512 -26.74 19.31 0.55
C ASP A 512 -27.12 17.82 0.36
N SER A 513 -27.93 17.53 -0.67
CA SER A 513 -28.37 16.15 -0.96
C SER A 513 -27.25 15.22 -1.44
N ARG A 514 -26.07 15.75 -1.81
CA ARG A 514 -24.89 14.98 -2.23
C ARG A 514 -23.90 14.74 -1.08
N GLY A 515 -24.22 15.24 0.11
CA GLY A 515 -23.35 15.12 1.29
C GLY A 515 -22.23 16.14 1.32
N ASN A 516 -22.29 17.21 0.52
CA ASN A 516 -21.35 18.32 0.61
C ASN A 516 -21.71 19.21 1.81
N ILE A 517 -20.72 19.69 2.55
CA ILE A 517 -20.93 20.57 3.72
C ILE A 517 -21.34 21.96 3.24
N THR A 518 -22.61 22.33 3.35
CA THR A 518 -23.10 23.68 2.98
C THR A 518 -22.93 24.71 4.10
N GLY A 519 -22.75 24.25 5.34
CA GLY A 519 -22.55 25.10 6.50
C GLY A 519 -21.73 24.41 7.58
N LEU A 520 -20.75 25.14 8.13
CA LEU A 520 -19.94 24.75 9.28
C LEU A 520 -20.08 25.85 10.33
N ARG A 521 -20.77 25.55 11.42
CA ARG A 521 -20.76 26.36 12.63
C ARG A 521 -19.66 25.84 13.53
N ASP A 522 -18.62 26.61 13.75
CA ASP A 522 -17.57 26.24 14.70
C ASP A 522 -18.04 26.40 16.16
N ALA A 523 -17.20 25.97 17.09
CA ALA A 523 -17.48 25.99 18.52
C ALA A 523 -17.65 27.41 19.11
N SER A 524 -17.13 28.45 18.43
CA SER A 524 -17.35 29.86 18.78
C SER A 524 -18.71 30.39 18.30
N GLY A 525 -19.41 29.61 17.46
CA GLY A 525 -20.68 29.97 16.85
C GLY A 525 -20.55 30.64 15.48
N SER A 526 -19.33 30.88 14.99
CA SER A 526 -19.04 31.45 13.67
C SER A 526 -19.47 30.46 12.57
N LEU A 527 -20.15 30.96 11.54
CA LEU A 527 -20.75 30.14 10.50
C LEU A 527 -20.09 30.39 9.15
N THR A 528 -19.38 29.38 8.65
CA THR A 528 -18.86 29.37 7.28
C THR A 528 -19.82 28.63 6.37
N ARG A 529 -20.05 29.13 5.16
CA ARG A 529 -20.93 28.51 4.14
C ARG A 529 -20.15 28.19 2.88
N TYR A 530 -20.55 27.12 2.20
CA TYR A 530 -19.92 26.68 0.96
C TYR A 530 -20.95 26.46 -0.14
N THR A 531 -20.54 26.73 -1.38
CA THR A 531 -21.28 26.36 -2.59
C THR A 531 -20.42 25.44 -3.44
N TYR A 532 -21.06 24.56 -4.20
CA TYR A 532 -20.40 23.50 -4.94
C TYR A 532 -20.85 23.45 -6.40
N ASP A 533 -19.98 22.99 -7.28
CA ASP A 533 -20.34 22.63 -8.65
C ASP A 533 -20.86 21.18 -8.77
N SER A 534 -21.14 20.75 -10.00
CA SER A 534 -21.62 19.40 -10.28
C SER A 534 -20.63 18.28 -9.94
N LEU A 535 -19.34 18.59 -9.79
CA LEU A 535 -18.29 17.65 -9.39
C LEU A 535 -17.98 17.71 -7.89
N ASN A 536 -18.84 18.34 -7.07
CA ASN A 536 -18.64 18.51 -5.62
C ASN A 536 -17.37 19.31 -5.26
N ARG A 537 -16.93 20.22 -6.14
CA ARG A 537 -15.81 21.12 -5.88
C ARG A 537 -16.35 22.45 -5.35
N VAL A 538 -15.69 23.02 -4.34
CA VAL A 538 -16.11 24.29 -3.72
C VAL A 538 -15.95 25.44 -4.72
N THR A 539 -17.04 26.05 -5.18
CA THR A 539 -16.99 27.23 -6.07
C THR A 539 -17.00 28.54 -5.29
N GLU A 540 -17.46 28.52 -4.04
CA GLU A 540 -17.50 29.69 -3.17
C GLU A 540 -17.44 29.27 -1.71
N SER A 541 -16.72 30.05 -0.90
CA SER A 541 -16.81 30.03 0.56
C SER A 541 -17.16 31.41 1.09
N VAL A 542 -18.03 31.48 2.10
CA VAL A 542 -18.37 32.70 2.84
C VAL A 542 -18.07 32.47 4.31
N ASP A 543 -17.11 33.19 4.88
CA ASP A 543 -16.75 33.06 6.30
C ASP A 543 -17.79 33.70 7.24
N GLY A 544 -17.60 33.55 8.55
CA GLY A 544 -18.50 34.12 9.57
C GLY A 544 -18.60 35.64 9.58
N ASN A 545 -17.65 36.34 8.94
CA ASN A 545 -17.67 37.80 8.77
C ASN A 545 -18.35 38.23 7.45
N GLY A 546 -18.77 37.27 6.62
CA GLY A 546 -19.34 37.53 5.31
C GLY A 546 -18.31 37.73 4.20
N ASN A 547 -17.02 37.52 4.47
CA ASN A 547 -15.98 37.59 3.46
C ASN A 547 -16.15 36.42 2.49
N ARG A 548 -16.09 36.72 1.19
CA ARG A 548 -16.38 35.76 0.13
C ARG A 548 -15.12 35.43 -0.65
N THR A 549 -14.86 34.14 -0.85
CA THR A 549 -13.80 33.66 -1.75
C THR A 549 -14.42 32.79 -2.81
N ARG A 550 -14.06 32.98 -4.08
CA ARG A 550 -14.55 32.17 -5.21
C ARG A 550 -13.41 31.39 -5.86
N TYR A 551 -13.75 30.22 -6.40
CA TYR A 551 -12.80 29.33 -7.05
C TYR A 551 -13.31 28.93 -8.43
N ALA A 552 -12.42 28.93 -9.42
CA ALA A 552 -12.66 28.34 -10.73
C ALA A 552 -11.72 27.15 -10.95
N TYR A 553 -12.16 26.19 -11.77
CA TYR A 553 -11.45 24.94 -12.02
C TYR A 553 -11.36 24.64 -13.52
N ASP A 554 -10.30 23.94 -13.93
CA ASP A 554 -10.24 23.31 -15.24
C ASP A 554 -11.05 21.98 -15.30
N VAL A 555 -11.01 21.33 -16.46
CA VAL A 555 -11.70 20.05 -16.70
C VAL A 555 -11.10 18.90 -15.88
N MET A 556 -9.83 18.97 -15.50
CA MET A 556 -9.16 17.95 -14.68
C MET A 556 -9.38 18.16 -13.18
N GLY A 557 -9.92 19.30 -12.77
CA GLY A 557 -10.17 19.62 -11.36
C GLY A 557 -9.11 20.49 -10.71
N ASN A 558 -8.16 21.02 -11.46
CA ASN A 558 -7.17 21.94 -10.93
C ASN A 558 -7.77 23.34 -10.78
N VAL A 559 -7.46 24.04 -9.68
CA VAL A 559 -7.89 25.43 -9.45
C VAL A 559 -7.19 26.35 -10.46
N THR A 560 -7.93 27.07 -11.29
CA THR A 560 -7.37 28.02 -12.27
C THR A 560 -7.42 29.46 -11.80
N GLU A 561 -8.38 29.80 -10.94
CA GLU A 561 -8.59 31.15 -10.42
C GLU A 561 -9.09 31.10 -8.98
N ILE A 562 -8.58 32.02 -8.15
CA ILE A 562 -9.10 32.33 -6.82
C ILE A 562 -9.39 33.83 -6.79
N GLU A 563 -10.63 34.22 -6.49
CA GLU A 563 -11.03 35.60 -6.20
C GLU A 563 -11.23 35.75 -4.69
N ASN A 564 -10.48 36.64 -4.04
CA ASN A 564 -10.59 36.88 -2.60
C ASN A 564 -11.75 37.86 -2.27
N ALA A 565 -11.97 38.13 -0.98
CA ALA A 565 -13.06 39.00 -0.52
C ALA A 565 -12.95 40.47 -0.97
N GLU A 566 -11.75 40.91 -1.35
CA GLU A 566 -11.49 42.25 -1.89
C GLU A 566 -11.72 42.32 -3.40
N GLY A 567 -12.02 41.19 -4.06
CA GLY A 567 -12.14 41.07 -5.51
C GLY A 567 -10.81 40.90 -6.25
N ASN A 568 -9.69 40.79 -5.52
CA ASN A 568 -8.38 40.51 -6.11
C ASN A 568 -8.33 39.05 -6.58
N ARG A 569 -7.65 38.82 -7.71
CA ARG A 569 -7.60 37.51 -8.36
C ARG A 569 -6.19 36.95 -8.39
N ARG A 570 -6.08 35.65 -8.11
CA ARG A 570 -4.87 34.85 -8.26
C ARG A 570 -5.15 33.78 -9.32
N TYR A 571 -4.20 33.57 -10.24
CA TYR A 571 -4.33 32.62 -11.34
C TYR A 571 -3.27 31.53 -11.29
N TYR A 572 -3.63 30.34 -11.78
CA TYR A 572 -2.75 29.18 -11.86
C TYR A 572 -2.75 28.60 -13.27
N GLU A 573 -1.57 28.30 -13.78
CA GLU A 573 -1.37 27.58 -15.05
C GLU A 573 -0.68 26.24 -14.77
N TYR A 574 -1.02 25.21 -15.54
CA TYR A 574 -0.57 23.84 -15.35
C TYR A 574 0.04 23.27 -16.63
N ASN A 575 0.99 22.35 -16.49
CA ASN A 575 1.38 21.47 -17.59
C ASN A 575 0.40 20.29 -17.73
N LEU A 576 0.50 19.51 -18.82
CA LEU A 576 -0.37 18.34 -19.07
C LEU A 576 -0.18 17.17 -18.09
N SER A 577 0.76 17.28 -17.14
CA SER A 577 0.89 16.34 -16.01
C SER A 577 0.34 16.93 -14.70
N GLY A 578 -0.44 18.01 -14.76
CA GLY A 578 -1.07 18.65 -13.62
C GLY A 578 -0.12 19.41 -12.68
N LYS A 579 1.10 19.75 -13.11
CA LYS A 579 2.04 20.54 -12.30
C LYS A 579 1.93 22.03 -12.59
N VAL A 580 1.95 22.86 -11.55
CA VAL A 580 1.82 24.33 -11.64
C VAL A 580 3.04 24.96 -12.31
N THR A 581 2.88 25.46 -13.53
CA THR A 581 3.93 26.15 -14.30
C THR A 581 3.99 27.65 -14.01
N LYS A 582 2.87 28.26 -13.62
CA LYS A 582 2.82 29.69 -13.28
C LYS A 582 1.76 29.98 -12.23
N VAL A 583 2.11 30.84 -11.27
CA VAL A 583 1.17 31.43 -10.30
C VAL A 583 1.24 32.93 -10.49
N THR A 584 0.13 33.57 -10.85
CA THR A 584 0.00 35.03 -10.83
C THR A 584 -0.72 35.41 -9.56
N ASP A 585 -0.05 36.11 -8.66
CA ASP A 585 -0.56 36.42 -7.32
C ASP A 585 -1.58 37.58 -7.34
N PHE A 586 -2.21 37.86 -6.20
CA PHE A 586 -3.17 38.96 -6.05
C PHE A 586 -2.61 40.35 -6.38
N ASP A 587 -1.28 40.51 -6.31
CA ASP A 587 -0.55 41.73 -6.69
C ASP A 587 -0.23 41.81 -8.19
N GLY A 588 -0.66 40.83 -9.00
CA GLY A 588 -0.41 40.74 -10.43
C GLY A 588 0.97 40.22 -10.84
N HIS A 589 1.90 40.01 -9.90
CA HIS A 589 3.23 39.47 -10.19
C HIS A 589 3.18 37.94 -10.24
N SER A 590 4.11 37.35 -11.02
CA SER A 590 4.10 35.91 -11.25
C SER A 590 5.35 35.20 -10.79
N ILE A 591 5.17 33.99 -10.25
CA ILE A 591 6.22 32.99 -10.10
C ILE A 591 6.07 31.98 -11.24
N ARG A 592 7.15 31.65 -11.95
CA ARG A 592 7.17 30.63 -13.01
C ARG A 592 8.03 29.43 -12.62
N ARG A 593 7.66 28.25 -13.08
CA ARG A 593 8.38 26.99 -12.88
C ARG A 593 8.52 26.26 -14.20
N GLU A 594 9.75 25.93 -14.57
CA GLU A 594 10.05 25.03 -15.67
C GLU A 594 10.40 23.66 -15.11
N TYR A 595 9.79 22.62 -15.65
CA TYR A 595 9.96 21.25 -15.20
C TYR A 595 10.91 20.50 -16.15
N ASN A 596 11.79 19.68 -15.57
CA ASN A 596 12.68 18.80 -16.32
C ASN A 596 11.96 17.51 -16.78
N ALA A 597 12.67 16.60 -17.44
CA ALA A 597 12.12 15.33 -17.91
C ALA A 597 11.57 14.44 -16.77
N LEU A 598 12.03 14.62 -15.53
CA LEU A 598 11.53 13.94 -14.34
C LEU A 598 10.24 14.56 -13.78
N ASN A 599 9.68 15.55 -14.49
CA ASN A 599 8.56 16.38 -14.05
C ASN A 599 8.82 17.03 -12.67
N ARG A 600 10.08 17.42 -12.41
CA ARG A 600 10.54 18.18 -11.23
C ARG A 600 11.00 19.58 -11.63
N PRO A 601 10.86 20.61 -10.77
CA PRO A 601 11.31 21.97 -11.10
C PRO A 601 12.82 21.99 -11.41
N GLY A 602 13.20 22.37 -12.64
CA GLY A 602 14.59 22.63 -13.02
C GLY A 602 14.97 24.11 -12.92
N ARG A 603 13.98 25.00 -13.07
CA ARG A 603 14.13 26.46 -12.95
C ARG A 603 12.90 27.05 -12.28
N VAL A 604 13.11 27.96 -11.34
CA VAL A 604 12.08 28.77 -10.71
C VAL A 604 12.42 30.24 -10.94
N THR A 605 11.51 31.00 -11.52
CA THR A 605 11.62 32.44 -11.69
C THR A 605 10.68 33.11 -10.69
N ASP A 606 11.22 33.93 -9.79
CA ASP A 606 10.42 34.66 -8.81
C ASP A 606 9.71 35.89 -9.39
N LYS A 607 8.99 36.62 -8.54
CA LYS A 607 8.20 37.80 -8.90
C LYS A 607 9.05 38.94 -9.47
N GLU A 608 10.32 39.02 -9.09
CA GLU A 608 11.29 40.00 -9.59
C GLU A 608 12.00 39.56 -10.87
N GLY A 609 11.65 38.39 -11.42
CA GLY A 609 12.27 37.84 -12.61
C GLY A 609 13.63 37.16 -12.36
N ARG A 610 13.98 36.92 -11.10
CA ARG A 610 15.26 36.30 -10.74
C ARG A 610 15.14 34.77 -10.81
N GLU A 611 16.16 34.12 -11.34
CA GLU A 611 16.13 32.68 -11.62
C GLU A 611 16.90 31.87 -10.58
N THR A 612 16.27 30.83 -10.06
CA THR A 612 16.91 29.77 -9.27
C THR A 612 16.90 28.48 -10.06
N LEU A 613 18.06 27.85 -10.22
CA LEU A 613 18.23 26.57 -10.92
C LEU A 613 18.33 25.43 -9.91
N LEU A 614 17.65 24.33 -10.18
CA LEU A 614 17.67 23.13 -9.36
C LEU A 614 18.12 21.93 -10.21
N THR A 615 19.05 21.15 -9.69
CA THR A 615 19.46 19.88 -10.29
C THR A 615 19.33 18.75 -9.29
N TYR A 616 19.13 17.53 -9.79
CA TYR A 616 18.85 16.35 -8.99
C TYR A 616 19.91 15.26 -9.20
N ASP A 617 20.08 14.38 -8.21
CA ASP A 617 20.93 13.20 -8.32
C ASP A 617 20.17 12.02 -8.99
N SER A 618 20.83 10.86 -9.10
CA SER A 618 20.25 9.67 -9.74
C SER A 618 19.08 9.04 -8.97
N MET A 619 18.90 9.37 -7.69
CA MET A 619 17.75 8.99 -6.87
C MET A 619 16.65 10.06 -6.87
N TRP A 620 16.87 11.14 -7.64
CA TRP A 620 16.03 12.33 -7.76
C TRP A 620 15.93 13.18 -6.49
N ASN A 621 16.92 13.09 -5.60
CA ASN A 621 17.07 14.06 -4.52
C ASN A 621 17.64 15.36 -5.06
N LEU A 622 17.38 16.48 -4.38
CA LEU A 622 17.96 17.77 -4.73
C LEU A 622 19.48 17.70 -4.58
N ALA A 623 20.25 17.83 -5.66
CA ALA A 623 21.71 17.75 -5.63
C ALA A 623 22.37 19.13 -5.58
N ARG A 624 21.74 20.15 -6.18
CA ARG A 624 22.28 21.51 -6.19
C ARG A 624 21.18 22.54 -6.39
N VAL A 625 21.32 23.66 -5.68
CA VAL A 625 20.60 24.91 -5.91
C VAL A 625 21.60 25.95 -6.41
N THR A 626 21.26 26.67 -7.47
CA THR A 626 22.01 27.84 -7.94
C THR A 626 21.10 29.06 -7.88
N THR A 627 21.45 30.02 -7.02
CA THR A 627 20.70 31.26 -6.82
C THR A 627 20.95 32.26 -7.96
N PRO A 628 20.15 33.34 -8.06
CA PRO A 628 20.25 34.30 -9.16
C PRO A 628 21.60 35.00 -9.32
N ASP A 629 22.35 35.16 -8.22
CA ASP A 629 23.70 35.70 -8.18
C ASP A 629 24.79 34.67 -8.54
N GLY A 630 24.40 33.43 -8.85
CA GLY A 630 25.28 32.33 -9.21
C GLY A 630 25.86 31.56 -8.02
N ALA A 631 25.46 31.89 -6.78
CA ALA A 631 25.86 31.16 -5.59
C ALA A 631 25.32 29.71 -5.63
N ARG A 632 26.09 28.74 -5.15
CA ARG A 632 25.79 27.30 -5.30
C ARG A 632 25.84 26.58 -3.98
N THR A 633 24.71 26.01 -3.58
CA THR A 633 24.64 25.04 -2.48
C THR A 633 24.50 23.64 -3.08
N THR A 634 25.33 22.69 -2.63
CA THR A 634 25.29 21.28 -3.07
C THR A 634 24.96 20.34 -1.93
N TYR A 635 24.16 19.33 -2.23
CA TYR A 635 23.69 18.32 -1.29
C TYR A 635 24.17 16.95 -1.75
N ILE A 636 24.69 16.14 -0.83
CA ILE A 636 25.26 14.82 -1.14
C ILE A 636 24.64 13.77 -0.23
N TYR A 637 24.19 12.68 -0.85
CA TYR A 637 23.51 11.58 -0.17
C TYR A 637 24.40 10.33 -0.19
N ASN A 638 24.25 9.47 0.80
CA ASN A 638 24.91 8.16 0.83
C ASN A 638 24.13 7.10 0.03
N GLU A 639 24.63 5.86 0.03
CA GLU A 639 23.99 4.72 -0.64
C GLU A 639 22.60 4.37 -0.09
N HIS A 640 22.30 4.73 1.16
CA HIS A 640 20.97 4.57 1.77
C HIS A 640 20.05 5.78 1.54
N ASN A 641 20.43 6.69 0.63
CA ASN A 641 19.66 7.87 0.28
C ASN A 641 19.48 8.88 1.44
N LEU A 642 20.41 8.90 2.40
CA LEU A 642 20.44 9.84 3.52
C LEU A 642 21.42 10.98 3.23
N LEU A 643 21.04 12.22 3.54
CA LEU A 643 21.87 13.42 3.32
C LEU A 643 23.10 13.37 4.22
N THR A 644 24.31 13.29 3.66
CA THR A 644 25.56 13.22 4.43
C THR A 644 26.38 14.50 4.40
N ARG A 645 26.15 15.38 3.40
CA ARG A 645 26.89 16.64 3.29
C ARG A 645 26.08 17.74 2.63
N ILE A 646 26.09 18.91 3.24
CA ILE A 646 25.70 20.19 2.61
C ILE A 646 27.00 20.97 2.41
N LYS A 647 27.18 21.52 1.22
CA LYS A 647 28.25 22.50 0.96
C LYS A 647 27.60 23.78 0.47
N ASP A 648 27.73 24.84 1.25
CA ASP A 648 27.17 26.14 0.98
C ASP A 648 28.03 26.94 0.00
N ALA A 649 27.45 28.03 -0.50
CA ALA A 649 28.04 28.82 -1.56
C ALA A 649 29.33 29.54 -1.15
N ASP A 650 29.47 29.87 0.12
CA ASP A 650 30.66 30.46 0.74
C ASP A 650 31.77 29.43 1.04
N GLY A 651 31.49 28.13 0.82
CA GLY A 651 32.41 27.04 1.07
C GLY A 651 32.22 26.35 2.42
N GLY A 652 31.29 26.81 3.26
CA GLY A 652 30.87 26.11 4.48
C GLY A 652 30.44 24.68 4.19
N VAL A 653 30.77 23.75 5.08
CA VAL A 653 30.44 22.33 4.90
C VAL A 653 29.86 21.75 6.17
N VAL A 654 28.59 21.37 6.12
CA VAL A 654 27.92 20.60 7.18
C VAL A 654 27.93 19.12 6.82
N ARG A 655 28.24 18.23 7.77
CA ARG A 655 28.26 16.77 7.56
C ARG A 655 27.35 16.06 8.56
N TYR A 656 26.77 14.95 8.12
CA TYR A 656 25.92 14.11 8.96
C TYR A 656 26.36 12.64 8.90
N THR A 657 26.29 11.95 10.04
CA THR A 657 26.45 10.50 10.15
C THR A 657 25.20 9.86 10.70
N TYR A 658 24.97 8.60 10.37
CA TYR A 658 23.75 7.87 10.71
C TYR A 658 24.05 6.47 11.26
N ASP A 659 23.17 5.95 12.10
CA ASP A 659 23.17 4.54 12.49
C ASP A 659 22.53 3.66 11.40
N ALA A 660 22.43 2.35 11.67
CA ALA A 660 21.85 1.42 10.73
C ALA A 660 20.38 1.72 10.43
N ASN A 661 19.58 2.20 11.39
CA ASN A 661 18.17 2.54 11.19
C ASN A 661 17.95 3.91 10.52
N GLY A 662 19.00 4.71 10.34
CA GLY A 662 18.91 6.05 9.76
C GLY A 662 18.73 7.16 10.79
N ASN A 663 18.91 6.89 12.08
CA ASN A 663 18.97 7.95 13.09
C ASN A 663 20.31 8.67 12.97
N ARG A 664 20.30 10.01 13.10
CA ARG A 664 21.50 10.83 12.93
C ARG A 664 22.41 10.71 14.15
N THR A 665 23.50 9.96 14.05
CA THR A 665 24.46 9.77 15.16
C THR A 665 25.46 10.89 15.31
N GLY A 666 25.61 11.75 14.30
CA GLY A 666 26.58 12.84 14.33
C GLY A 666 26.28 13.95 13.34
N GLU A 667 26.74 15.14 13.71
CA GLU A 667 26.71 16.38 12.95
C GLU A 667 28.06 17.09 13.11
N GLU A 668 28.65 17.54 12.01
CA GLU A 668 29.81 18.44 12.00
C GLU A 668 29.37 19.72 11.30
N ASP A 669 29.40 20.85 11.99
CA ASP A 669 29.00 22.13 11.42
C ASP A 669 30.06 22.70 10.47
N GLU A 670 29.78 23.87 9.89
CA GLU A 670 30.68 24.56 8.95
C GLU A 670 32.03 24.97 9.57
N ASN A 671 32.11 25.08 10.90
CA ASN A 671 33.32 25.42 11.65
C ASN A 671 34.12 24.17 12.08
N GLY A 672 33.58 22.97 11.83
CA GLY A 672 34.16 21.70 12.23
C GLY A 672 33.73 21.22 13.62
N ALA A 673 32.82 21.94 14.28
CA ALA A 673 32.33 21.58 15.61
C ALA A 673 31.44 20.33 15.51
N LYS A 674 31.73 19.33 16.34
CA LYS A 674 31.06 18.03 16.30
C LYS A 674 30.01 17.90 17.39
N THR A 675 28.84 17.40 16.99
CA THR A 675 27.77 16.99 17.90
C THR A 675 27.39 15.54 17.60
N THR A 676 27.27 14.70 18.63
CA THR A 676 26.85 13.30 18.53
C THR A 676 25.54 13.06 19.27
N PHE A 677 24.72 12.15 18.77
CA PHE A 677 23.42 11.82 19.33
C PHE A 677 23.36 10.32 19.65
N ALA A 678 22.87 9.98 20.84
CA ALA A 678 22.50 8.62 21.22
C ALA A 678 20.98 8.47 21.26
N TYR A 679 20.51 7.26 21.00
CA TYR A 679 19.09 6.95 20.88
C TYR A 679 18.71 5.75 21.75
N ASP A 680 17.46 5.71 22.21
CA ASP A 680 16.87 4.48 22.74
C ASP A 680 16.36 3.54 21.63
N ALA A 681 15.81 2.39 22.02
CA ALA A 681 15.33 1.37 21.10
C ALA A 681 14.10 1.78 20.27
N LEU A 682 13.47 2.94 20.55
CA LEU A 682 12.39 3.52 19.75
C LEU A 682 12.86 4.68 18.86
N GLY A 683 14.17 4.99 18.86
CA GLY A 683 14.73 6.09 18.08
C GLY A 683 14.56 7.47 18.71
N ARG A 684 14.30 7.57 20.03
CA ARG A 684 14.23 8.85 20.75
C ARG A 684 15.63 9.23 21.26
N VAL A 685 15.99 10.51 21.17
CA VAL A 685 17.32 11.00 21.59
C VAL A 685 17.45 10.88 23.10
N THR A 686 18.43 10.14 23.60
CA THR A 686 18.72 9.99 25.04
C THR A 686 19.93 10.80 25.48
N GLU A 687 20.81 11.15 24.55
CA GLU A 687 22.02 11.91 24.85
C GLU A 687 22.43 12.76 23.64
N VAL A 688 22.85 14.00 23.89
CA VAL A 688 23.55 14.85 22.91
C VAL A 688 24.89 15.26 23.51
N LYS A 689 25.98 15.07 22.79
CA LYS A 689 27.33 15.52 23.19
C LYS A 689 27.91 16.41 22.10
N GLY A 690 28.49 17.55 22.47
CA GLY A 690 29.14 18.46 21.54
C GLY A 690 30.47 18.99 22.05
N GLU A 691 30.98 20.04 21.43
CA GLU A 691 32.17 20.75 21.89
C GLU A 691 31.91 21.60 23.15
N GLU A 692 32.98 22.12 23.77
CA GLU A 692 32.92 23.03 24.91
C GLU A 692 32.13 22.52 26.14
N GLY A 693 32.05 21.20 26.32
CA GLY A 693 31.33 20.58 27.44
C GLY A 693 29.82 20.47 27.22
N LEU A 694 29.33 20.72 26.00
CA LEU A 694 27.95 20.50 25.63
C LEU A 694 27.58 19.03 25.85
N HIS A 695 26.71 18.78 26.82
CA HIS A 695 26.22 17.45 27.16
C HIS A 695 24.79 17.54 27.66
N TYR A 696 23.85 16.94 26.94
CA TYR A 696 22.46 16.85 27.35
C TYR A 696 22.07 15.40 27.52
N THR A 697 21.27 15.09 28.55
CA THR A 697 20.66 13.76 28.69
C THR A 697 19.15 13.87 28.82
N TYR A 698 18.45 12.87 28.30
CA TYR A 698 16.99 12.82 28.29
C TYR A 698 16.52 11.45 28.76
N ALA A 699 15.50 11.44 29.62
CA ALA A 699 14.79 10.22 30.00
C ALA A 699 13.31 10.36 29.70
N TYR A 700 12.72 9.28 29.21
CA TYR A 700 11.31 9.23 28.84
C TYR A 700 10.59 8.16 29.65
N ASP A 701 9.29 8.36 29.87
CA ASP A 701 8.43 7.28 30.36
C ASP A 701 8.09 6.28 29.24
N GLY A 702 7.30 5.27 29.62
CA GLY A 702 6.81 4.22 28.71
C GLY A 702 5.68 4.64 27.79
N GLU A 703 5.23 5.90 27.86
CA GLU A 703 4.20 6.47 26.97
C GLU A 703 4.79 7.43 25.95
N GLY A 704 6.05 7.85 26.11
CA GLY A 704 6.69 8.79 25.19
C GLY A 704 7.10 10.10 25.83
N ASN A 705 6.63 10.40 27.05
CA ASN A 705 6.77 11.72 27.63
C ASN A 705 8.18 11.92 28.20
N LEU A 706 8.77 13.09 27.97
CA LEU A 706 10.08 13.46 28.51
C LEU A 706 9.95 13.74 30.00
N ILE A 707 10.42 12.83 30.86
CA ILE A 707 10.30 12.96 32.33
C ILE A 707 11.52 13.58 33.00
N GLN A 708 12.65 13.63 32.29
CA GLN A 708 13.88 14.24 32.78
C GLN A 708 14.70 14.80 31.62
N ALA A 709 15.20 16.02 31.79
CA ALA A 709 16.21 16.63 30.92
C ALA A 709 17.34 17.19 31.77
N GLU A 710 18.58 16.91 31.39
CA GLU A 710 19.79 17.47 32.02
C GLU A 710 20.53 18.32 30.99
N ASP A 711 20.94 19.53 31.35
CA ASP A 711 21.75 20.40 30.50
C ASP A 711 23.27 20.19 30.70
N ALA A 712 24.07 20.89 29.88
CA ALA A 712 25.52 20.82 29.90
C ALA A 712 26.18 21.25 31.23
N LEU A 713 25.45 21.97 32.09
CA LEU A 713 25.91 22.41 33.40
C LEU A 713 25.50 21.43 34.52
N GLY A 714 24.82 20.33 34.17
CA GLY A 714 24.26 19.38 35.12
C GLY A 714 22.94 19.85 35.76
N ASN A 715 22.31 20.89 35.23
CA ASN A 715 21.01 21.31 35.71
C ASN A 715 19.96 20.32 35.24
N MET A 716 19.29 19.69 36.20
CA MET A 716 18.27 18.69 35.93
C MET A 716 16.87 19.29 36.08
N VAL A 717 16.07 19.18 35.03
CA VAL A 717 14.63 19.46 35.05
C VAL A 717 13.88 18.12 35.05
N ARG A 718 12.91 17.98 35.95
CA ARG A 718 11.99 16.83 35.99
C ARG A 718 10.60 17.26 35.58
N MET A 719 9.94 16.45 34.79
CA MET A 719 8.59 16.70 34.28
C MET A 719 7.63 15.61 34.74
N GLU A 720 6.44 16.02 35.15
CA GLU A 720 5.33 15.14 35.52
C GLU A 720 4.15 15.39 34.58
N TYR A 721 3.44 14.33 34.20
CA TYR A 721 2.35 14.38 33.23
C TYR A 721 1.07 13.79 33.82
N ASP A 722 -0.08 14.26 33.35
CA ASP A 722 -1.35 13.62 33.62
C ASP A 722 -1.56 12.38 32.73
N GLU A 723 -2.71 11.72 32.88
CA GLU A 723 -3.02 10.48 32.15
C GLU A 723 -3.27 10.68 30.65
N ASN A 724 -3.45 11.92 30.17
CA ASN A 724 -3.52 12.25 28.75
C ASN A 724 -2.16 12.65 28.17
N GLY A 725 -1.11 12.74 29.00
CA GLY A 725 0.21 13.20 28.59
C GLY A 725 0.36 14.73 28.62
N ASN A 726 -0.53 15.47 29.29
CA ASN A 726 -0.33 16.90 29.48
C ASN A 726 0.65 17.16 30.63
N LEU A 727 1.59 18.08 30.44
CA LEU A 727 2.62 18.43 31.42
C LEU A 727 1.99 19.12 32.62
N THR A 728 1.93 18.48 33.78
CA THR A 728 1.32 19.05 35.00
C THR A 728 2.32 19.75 35.90
N ARG A 729 3.59 19.37 35.81
CA ARG A 729 4.64 19.96 36.65
C ARG A 729 6.01 19.88 35.99
N GLU A 730 6.78 20.94 36.15
CA GLU A 730 8.22 21.00 35.90
C GLU A 730 8.92 21.37 37.20
N THR A 731 9.98 20.65 37.56
CA THR A 731 10.81 20.94 38.73
C THR A 731 12.25 21.15 38.28
N GLY A 732 12.78 22.34 38.50
CA GLY A 732 14.15 22.73 38.19
C GLY A 732 15.19 22.19 39.18
N PRO A 733 16.48 22.48 38.94
CA PRO A 733 17.60 21.90 39.68
C PRO A 733 17.66 22.29 41.16
N LEU A 734 17.10 23.44 41.55
CA LEU A 734 17.09 23.92 42.95
C LEU A 734 15.79 23.54 43.68
N GLY A 735 14.92 22.73 43.05
CA GLY A 735 13.63 22.30 43.59
C GLY A 735 12.51 23.32 43.41
N GLU A 736 12.78 24.44 42.74
CA GLU A 736 11.77 25.34 42.22
C GLU A 736 10.88 24.60 41.22
N SER A 737 9.58 24.86 41.25
CA SER A 737 8.67 24.15 40.35
C SER A 737 7.62 25.06 39.77
N ARG A 738 7.29 24.82 38.51
CA ARG A 738 6.14 25.39 37.82
C ARG A 738 5.10 24.29 37.63
N SER A 739 3.83 24.59 37.87
CA SER A 739 2.73 23.62 37.71
C SER A 739 1.64 24.15 36.79
N TYR A 740 0.97 23.24 36.11
CA TYR A 740 -0.04 23.53 35.10
C TYR A 740 -1.34 22.79 35.41
N THR A 741 -2.47 23.44 35.16
CA THR A 741 -3.77 22.77 35.04
C THR A 741 -4.33 22.99 33.65
N TYR A 742 -5.22 22.11 33.22
CA TYR A 742 -5.77 22.10 31.86
C TYR A 742 -7.29 22.15 31.87
N THR A 743 -7.86 22.78 30.86
CA THR A 743 -9.30 22.73 30.57
C THR A 743 -9.68 21.33 30.07
N PRO A 744 -10.98 20.99 30.02
CA PRO A 744 -11.45 19.75 29.40
C PRO A 744 -11.09 19.59 27.91
N LEU A 745 -10.77 20.69 27.20
CA LEU A 745 -10.30 20.67 25.81
C LEU A 745 -8.78 20.53 25.70
N GLY A 746 -8.06 20.57 26.82
CA GLY A 746 -6.59 20.46 26.86
C GLY A 746 -5.85 21.78 26.73
N GLU A 747 -6.51 22.94 26.83
CA GLU A 747 -5.80 24.23 26.93
C GLU A 747 -5.27 24.47 28.35
N VAL A 748 -4.19 25.23 28.49
CA VAL A 748 -3.63 25.58 29.81
C VAL A 748 -4.60 26.51 30.55
N GLU A 749 -5.24 26.01 31.60
CA GLU A 749 -6.18 26.76 32.45
C GLU A 749 -5.44 27.61 33.50
N SER A 750 -4.36 27.09 34.08
CA SER A 750 -3.55 27.85 35.01
C SER A 750 -2.09 27.46 34.98
N VAL A 751 -1.23 28.44 35.28
CA VAL A 751 0.21 28.27 35.48
C VAL A 751 0.54 28.84 36.84
N THR A 752 1.09 28.02 37.74
CA THR A 752 1.69 28.49 38.99
C THR A 752 3.19 28.47 38.83
N ASP A 753 3.81 29.64 38.92
CA ASP A 753 5.25 29.81 38.73
C ASP A 753 6.08 29.38 39.95
N GLU A 754 7.40 29.49 39.81
CA GLU A 754 8.40 29.10 40.80
C GLU A 754 8.30 29.88 42.11
N ALA A 755 7.67 31.07 42.08
CA ALA A 755 7.40 31.93 43.23
C ALA A 755 6.01 31.67 43.87
N GLY A 756 5.25 30.70 43.35
CA GLY A 756 3.90 30.38 43.80
C GLY A 756 2.83 31.34 43.28
N ARG A 757 3.14 32.18 42.28
CA ARG A 757 2.16 33.09 41.67
C ARG A 757 1.38 32.34 40.60
N THR A 758 0.06 32.34 40.72
CA THR A 758 -0.83 31.70 39.74
C THR A 758 -1.36 32.69 38.72
N THR A 759 -1.11 32.44 37.44
CA THR A 759 -1.81 33.05 36.31
C THR A 759 -2.93 32.11 35.87
N ARG A 760 -4.16 32.63 35.73
CA ARG A 760 -5.32 31.88 35.25
C ARG A 760 -5.76 32.40 33.90
N TYR A 761 -6.06 31.49 33.00
CA TYR A 761 -6.57 31.73 31.67
C TYR A 761 -8.05 31.35 31.65
N VAL A 762 -8.88 32.19 31.06
CA VAL A 762 -10.33 31.96 30.98
C VAL A 762 -10.68 31.88 29.51
N TYR A 763 -11.12 30.71 29.07
CA TYR A 763 -11.50 30.47 27.68
C TYR A 763 -13.01 30.63 27.50
N LEU A 764 -13.40 31.24 26.40
CA LEU A 764 -14.75 31.14 25.87
C LEU A 764 -14.99 29.71 25.34
N PRO A 765 -16.26 29.29 25.20
CA PRO A 765 -16.60 28.00 24.60
C PRO A 765 -15.87 27.76 23.28
N GLY A 766 -15.28 26.57 23.13
CA GLY A 766 -14.49 26.20 21.96
C GLY A 766 -13.01 26.62 22.00
N GLY A 767 -12.50 27.02 23.17
CA GLY A 767 -11.06 27.19 23.40
C GLY A 767 -10.49 28.58 23.06
N GLN A 768 -11.33 29.61 22.92
CA GLN A 768 -10.87 30.96 22.62
C GLN A 768 -10.47 31.70 23.91
N LEU A 769 -9.17 32.04 24.06
CA LEU A 769 -8.60 32.71 25.25
C LEU A 769 -9.09 34.15 25.48
#